data_AF-A0A2A9PMA0-F1
#
_entry.id   AF-A0A2A9PMA0-F1
#
_cell.length_a   1.000
_cell.length_b   1.000
_cell.length_c   1.000
_cell.angle_alpha   90.00
_cell.angle_beta   90.00
_cell.angle_gamma   90.00
#
_symmetry.space_group_name_H-M   'P 1'
#
loop_
_entity.id
_entity.type
_entity.pdbx_description
1 polymer ?
#
loop_
_entity_poly.entity_id
_entity_poly.type
_entity_poly.pdbx_seq_one_letter_code
_entity_poly.pdbx_strand_id
1 'polypeptide(L)'
;MLAANNAPIAPPPTIIVTPPSFRRILRPLPRPSCAALAPDGERPCQGEPLIACPNCHLVAYCNNDCRARHWKRVHKFDCKQQFQEELAPGWTRKSLGALGDHLTFGNFFWAGYAATDVLQLEKNEGPLFSERLDLLFGGTAGVRHFIYSIYRMVETARPQLFVVLTESDDLQFLRTFLALHLLSPNGFDPVVNAEAVIHMWYSARLTKRMYVHISAVVRSNSNSIFAGREYFNPVLTQVMVWGDTRQRFEADMSKAQWKVVFDFLNNPLLDMSSYYSYRRAKDKENLQSANAILTRMERCRAMTMSKWLDDGLLLPYGQSRTEFNVLNPVFFNLEWQYPFGATAEPLSEWPLELLDHDSGPATNDVYGKAFFYLHNMLMHFQNRLTELTVTIRLACVHNSVFNDPVAFHCPFKKLHDRIEIADSWDEHPLSAIMFSAKILRHHEENPYATLLMLTSTSVNHGLPSVYEAIDKEAVNLFSETSTALDQLAPPVLDAWKNPRAAMRRALGLLMWRNWNKFSSSYLLDPEYYGFNLLLDLGSMDRPRSVLQTGIMGLQLRDKHIITQPWPNRHVYHDNAKPSAKDFDRWISWPCLKPQRWLEWKRVGDVEHRVWWDCLGRAYELSAQGVTDELKACVRDFRQLKEDSSGGIRPSRSRKATGRGDGTREEDGSSRKGKAKMEEGESDESSEEEDDDDETSMSREEKKKKKKKKPLDKGKGKAPAEPSDDRDASSSAEPTTPARGSRSPDDDWTKAQDSSHRREEANDDSGESKEHSPARSSESGNSSYVSAVSQPTTPDKCEKTGDDKTKPLTKTQKKRANRKANKCKHSTGNEF
;
A
#
# COMPACT_ATOMS: atom_id res chain seq x y z
N MET A 1 0.64 11.37 -46.80
CA MET A 1 1.56 12.44 -47.23
C MET A 1 2.86 12.22 -46.49
N LEU A 2 3.96 11.93 -47.20
CA LEU A 2 5.27 11.62 -46.62
C LEU A 2 6.36 12.36 -47.42
N ALA A 3 6.70 13.57 -46.99
CA ALA A 3 7.90 14.33 -47.37
C ALA A 3 7.97 15.62 -46.53
N ALA A 4 9.18 16.17 -46.37
CA ALA A 4 9.52 17.43 -45.70
C ALA A 4 9.34 17.51 -44.17
N ASN A 5 10.45 17.29 -43.44
CA ASN A 5 10.86 18.12 -42.29
C ASN A 5 12.33 17.83 -41.87
N ASN A 6 13.26 18.03 -42.80
CA ASN A 6 14.70 18.07 -42.47
C ASN A 6 15.05 19.48 -41.97
N ALA A 7 14.82 19.74 -40.68
CA ALA A 7 15.37 20.89 -39.97
C ALA A 7 16.54 20.40 -39.08
N PRO A 8 17.66 21.15 -38.98
CA PRO A 8 18.79 20.73 -38.16
C PRO A 8 18.39 20.67 -36.68
N ILE A 9 18.62 19.50 -36.07
CA ILE A 9 18.37 19.28 -34.64
C ILE A 9 19.37 20.14 -33.86
N ALA A 10 18.86 21.07 -33.05
CA ALA A 10 19.70 21.83 -32.13
C ALA A 10 20.43 20.87 -31.16
N PRO A 11 21.71 21.12 -30.83
CA PRO A 11 22.46 20.22 -29.96
C PRO A 11 21.75 20.05 -28.61
N PRO A 12 21.77 18.85 -28.01
CA PRO A 12 21.11 18.61 -26.73
C PRO A 12 21.69 19.55 -25.65
N PRO A 13 20.88 20.03 -24.70
CA PRO A 13 21.37 20.85 -23.59
C PRO A 13 22.45 20.06 -22.83
N THR A 14 23.57 20.71 -22.52
CA THR A 14 24.75 20.07 -21.92
C THR A 14 24.38 19.36 -20.62
N ILE A 15 24.22 18.04 -20.69
CA ILE A 15 24.01 17.19 -19.52
C ILE A 15 25.30 17.22 -18.72
N ILE A 16 25.24 17.73 -17.48
CA ILE A 16 26.39 17.78 -16.58
C ILE A 16 26.63 16.36 -16.04
N VAL A 17 27.29 15.54 -16.86
CA VAL A 17 27.91 14.29 -16.43
C VAL A 17 28.95 14.67 -15.39
N THR A 18 28.61 14.48 -14.11
CA THR A 18 29.51 14.82 -13.02
C THR A 18 30.50 13.65 -12.89
N PRO A 19 31.82 13.87 -13.00
CA PRO A 19 32.78 12.76 -12.89
C PRO A 19 32.68 12.11 -11.50
N PRO A 20 32.93 10.79 -11.38
CA PRO A 20 32.67 10.00 -10.16
C PRO A 20 33.70 10.25 -9.04
N SER A 21 33.81 11.50 -8.59
CA SER A 21 34.54 11.87 -7.38
C SER A 21 33.70 11.54 -6.15
N PHE A 22 33.80 10.28 -5.69
CA PHE A 22 33.19 9.75 -4.45
C PHE A 22 33.75 10.38 -3.15
N ARG A 23 33.83 11.72 -3.09
CA ARG A 23 33.90 12.43 -1.80
C ARG A 23 32.48 12.49 -1.24
N ARG A 24 32.35 12.15 0.05
CA ARG A 24 31.10 12.04 0.82
C ARG A 24 30.47 13.42 1.11
N ILE A 25 30.33 14.26 0.07
CA ILE A 25 29.60 15.52 0.13
C ILE A 25 28.12 15.14 0.24
N LEU A 26 27.60 15.19 1.46
CA LEU A 26 26.17 15.23 1.71
C LEU A 26 25.64 16.53 1.07
N ARG A 27 25.25 16.46 -0.21
CA ARG A 27 24.54 17.55 -0.88
C ARG A 27 23.30 17.87 -0.02
N PRO A 28 22.99 19.15 0.25
CA PRO A 28 21.86 19.47 1.11
C PRO A 28 20.59 18.87 0.52
N LEU A 29 19.86 18.14 1.37
CA LEU A 29 18.51 17.66 1.05
C LEU A 29 17.67 18.84 0.53
N PRO A 30 16.73 18.62 -0.41
CA PRO A 30 15.88 19.69 -0.92
C PRO A 30 15.16 20.35 0.25
N ARG A 31 15.44 21.64 0.46
CA ARG A 31 14.83 22.44 1.52
C ARG A 31 13.49 23.01 1.03
N PRO A 32 12.55 23.33 1.94
CA PRO A 32 11.40 24.14 1.59
C PRO A 32 11.83 25.42 0.85
N SER A 33 11.10 25.78 -0.21
CA SER A 33 11.33 27.03 -0.95
C SER A 33 10.49 28.18 -0.38
N CYS A 34 10.97 29.42 -0.47
CA CYS A 34 10.15 30.59 -0.15
C CYS A 34 8.97 30.72 -1.14
N ALA A 35 7.74 30.63 -0.63
CA ALA A 35 6.51 30.61 -1.43
C ALA A 35 6.16 31.95 -2.13
N ALA A 36 7.03 32.96 -2.03
CA ALA A 36 6.89 34.22 -2.73
C ALA A 36 7.76 34.24 -4.00
N LEU A 37 7.31 34.97 -5.02
CA LEU A 37 8.16 35.31 -6.16
C LEU A 37 9.20 36.38 -5.75
N ALA A 38 10.26 36.53 -6.54
CA ALA A 38 11.24 37.61 -6.45
C ALA A 38 10.58 38.99 -6.68
N PRO A 39 11.29 40.12 -6.48
CA PRO A 39 10.71 41.45 -6.65
C PRO A 39 10.17 41.73 -8.06
N ASP A 40 10.77 41.13 -9.10
CA ASP A 40 10.28 41.14 -10.48
C ASP A 40 8.83 40.62 -10.61
N GLY A 41 8.48 39.59 -9.82
CA GLY A 41 7.19 38.93 -9.91
C GLY A 41 7.12 37.82 -10.97
N GLU A 42 8.26 37.42 -11.53
CA GLU A 42 8.38 36.38 -12.56
C GLU A 42 9.00 35.10 -11.99
N ARG A 43 10.06 35.23 -11.17
CA ARG A 43 10.88 34.09 -10.72
C ARG A 43 10.57 33.70 -9.27
N PRO A 44 10.68 32.41 -8.87
CA PRO A 44 10.60 32.02 -7.46
C PRO A 44 11.70 32.69 -6.62
N CYS A 45 11.40 33.08 -5.37
CA CYS A 45 12.41 33.63 -4.46
C CYS A 45 13.34 32.52 -3.95
N GLN A 46 14.65 32.71 -4.16
CA GLN A 46 15.70 31.75 -3.79
C GLN A 46 16.17 31.87 -2.32
N GLY A 47 15.50 32.69 -1.50
CA GLY A 47 15.84 32.84 -0.09
C GLY A 47 15.35 31.65 0.74
N GLU A 48 16.20 31.13 1.62
CA GLU A 48 15.85 30.09 2.58
C GLU A 48 14.67 30.54 3.48
N PRO A 49 13.59 29.76 3.61
CA PRO A 49 12.43 30.18 4.37
C PRO A 49 12.61 30.01 5.89
N LEU A 50 12.42 31.11 6.62
CA LEU A 50 12.60 31.20 8.06
C LEU A 50 11.28 31.39 8.82
N ILE A 51 10.23 31.91 8.17
CA ILE A 51 8.94 32.22 8.81
C ILE A 51 7.75 31.59 8.08
N ALA A 52 6.79 31.09 8.86
CA ALA A 52 5.53 30.53 8.35
C ALA A 52 4.50 31.62 7.97
N CYS A 53 3.43 31.23 7.28
CA CYS A 53 2.16 31.95 7.36
C CYS A 53 1.50 31.68 8.74
N PRO A 54 1.32 32.71 9.61
CA PRO A 54 0.87 32.54 10.99
C PRO A 54 -0.64 32.20 11.16
N ASN A 55 -1.33 31.87 10.05
CA ASN A 55 -2.76 31.54 10.05
C ASN A 55 -3.05 30.11 9.53
N CYS A 56 -2.08 29.45 8.89
CA CYS A 56 -2.26 28.11 8.33
C CYS A 56 -1.03 27.21 8.42
N HIS A 57 0.18 27.77 8.53
CA HIS A 57 1.45 27.03 8.52
C HIS A 57 1.63 26.08 7.31
N LEU A 58 0.98 26.38 6.17
CA LEU A 58 1.11 25.64 4.90
C LEU A 58 2.16 26.22 3.95
N VAL A 59 2.66 27.42 4.22
CA VAL A 59 3.63 28.11 3.35
C VAL A 59 4.64 28.86 4.20
N ALA A 60 5.87 28.94 3.71
CA ALA A 60 7.00 29.56 4.40
C ALA A 60 7.71 30.60 3.51
N TYR A 61 8.43 31.51 4.15
CA TYR A 61 9.03 32.71 3.53
C TYR A 61 10.37 33.02 4.17
N CYS A 62 11.32 33.56 3.40
CA CYS A 62 12.60 34.02 3.93
C CYS A 62 12.47 35.27 4.83
N ASN A 63 11.48 36.13 4.56
CA ASN A 63 11.24 37.35 5.33
C ASN A 63 9.78 37.85 5.24
N ASN A 64 9.48 38.87 6.04
CA ASN A 64 8.15 39.49 6.12
C ASN A 64 7.69 40.15 4.81
N ASP A 65 8.61 40.63 3.97
CA ASP A 65 8.27 41.28 2.69
C ASP A 65 7.82 40.24 1.66
N CYS A 66 8.49 39.09 1.60
CA CYS A 66 8.06 37.95 0.80
C CYS A 66 6.67 37.47 1.25
N ARG A 67 6.45 37.32 2.57
CA ARG A 67 5.14 37.02 3.15
C ARG A 67 4.08 38.05 2.71
N ALA A 68 4.37 39.34 2.82
CA ALA A 68 3.44 40.42 2.49
C ALA A 68 3.10 40.48 0.99
N ARG A 69 4.09 40.25 0.10
CA ARG A 69 3.91 40.23 -1.35
C ARG A 69 3.08 39.01 -1.80
N HIS A 70 3.40 37.81 -1.30
CA HIS A 70 2.62 36.61 -1.62
C HIS A 70 1.19 36.66 -1.06
N TRP A 71 1.02 37.14 0.17
CA TRP A 71 -0.29 37.34 0.79
C TRP A 71 -1.19 38.26 -0.03
N LYS A 72 -0.68 39.41 -0.48
CA LYS A 72 -1.45 40.38 -1.28
C LYS A 72 -1.81 39.86 -2.67
N ARG A 73 -0.93 39.07 -3.32
CA ARG A 73 -1.12 38.61 -4.71
C ARG A 73 -1.90 37.30 -4.84
N VAL A 74 -1.71 36.34 -3.93
CA VAL A 74 -2.24 34.96 -4.08
C VAL A 74 -2.82 34.45 -2.76
N HIS A 75 -1.98 34.22 -1.75
CA HIS A 75 -2.29 33.32 -0.64
C HIS A 75 -3.45 33.75 0.27
N LYS A 76 -3.87 35.03 0.25
CA LYS A 76 -5.00 35.50 1.06
C LYS A 76 -6.32 34.79 0.73
N PHE A 77 -6.51 34.31 -0.51
CA PHE A 77 -7.70 33.53 -0.89
C PHE A 77 -7.63 32.14 -0.27
N ASP A 78 -6.65 31.33 -0.66
CA ASP A 78 -6.36 29.99 -0.13
C ASP A 78 -6.46 29.95 1.40
N CYS A 79 -5.70 30.82 2.07
CA CYS A 79 -5.57 30.86 3.53
C CYS A 79 -6.88 31.27 4.24
N LYS A 80 -7.88 31.76 3.52
CA LYS A 80 -9.23 32.07 4.01
C LYS A 80 -10.33 31.15 3.46
N GLN A 81 -10.00 30.19 2.59
CA GLN A 81 -10.96 29.23 2.05
C GLN A 81 -11.65 28.43 3.16
N GLN A 82 -12.96 28.24 3.01
CA GLN A 82 -13.78 27.32 3.79
C GLN A 82 -14.29 26.23 2.85
N PHE A 83 -14.52 25.03 3.39
CA PHE A 83 -15.11 23.92 2.66
C PHE A 83 -16.58 23.78 3.06
N GLN A 84 -17.41 23.30 2.15
CA GLN A 84 -18.76 22.89 2.51
C GLN A 84 -18.65 21.58 3.28
N GLU A 85 -19.18 21.54 4.51
CA GLU A 85 -19.18 20.32 5.31
C GLU A 85 -20.35 19.43 4.86
N GLU A 86 -20.04 18.22 4.40
CA GLU A 86 -20.98 17.26 3.82
C GLU A 86 -20.83 15.90 4.51
N LEU A 87 -21.93 15.16 4.60
CA LEU A 87 -21.94 13.79 5.11
C LEU A 87 -21.63 12.81 3.97
N ALA A 88 -21.18 11.59 4.29
CA ALA A 88 -20.87 10.61 3.25
C ALA A 88 -22.13 10.20 2.45
N PRO A 89 -22.01 9.95 1.13
CA PRO A 89 -23.09 9.36 0.35
C PRO A 89 -23.64 8.07 0.99
N GLY A 90 -24.96 7.88 0.94
CA GLY A 90 -25.63 6.74 1.58
C GLY A 90 -25.91 6.89 3.09
N TRP A 91 -25.51 8.00 3.70
CA TRP A 91 -25.82 8.26 5.11
C TRP A 91 -27.29 8.60 5.33
N THR A 92 -27.94 7.87 6.24
CA THR A 92 -29.37 7.99 6.57
C THR A 92 -29.57 7.80 8.07
N ARG A 93 -30.75 8.15 8.59
CA ARG A 93 -31.12 7.87 9.99
C ARG A 93 -31.21 6.37 10.36
N LYS A 94 -30.92 5.45 9.43
CA LYS A 94 -30.79 4.00 9.68
C LYS A 94 -29.36 3.48 9.50
N SER A 95 -28.49 4.16 8.75
CA SER A 95 -27.08 3.78 8.52
C SER A 95 -26.10 4.51 9.47
N LEU A 96 -26.59 4.98 10.62
CA LEU A 96 -25.83 5.83 11.56
C LEU A 96 -24.60 5.16 12.18
N GLY A 97 -24.68 3.89 12.59
CA GLY A 97 -23.53 3.14 13.11
C GLY A 97 -22.56 2.68 12.02
N ALA A 98 -23.06 2.42 10.82
CA ALA A 98 -22.27 1.98 9.69
C ALA A 98 -21.58 3.14 8.92
N LEU A 99 -21.65 4.40 9.37
CA LEU A 99 -21.01 5.54 8.68
C LEU A 99 -19.50 5.29 8.50
N GLY A 100 -18.81 4.84 9.55
CA GLY A 100 -17.40 4.47 9.45
C GLY A 100 -17.17 3.28 8.50
N ASP A 101 -18.12 2.34 8.44
CA ASP A 101 -17.99 1.16 7.58
C ASP A 101 -18.24 1.43 6.10
N HIS A 102 -19.14 2.37 5.77
CA HIS A 102 -19.44 2.80 4.41
C HIS A 102 -18.34 3.66 3.77
N LEU A 103 -17.30 4.06 4.53
CA LEU A 103 -16.09 4.73 4.02
C LEU A 103 -15.09 3.74 3.40
N THR A 104 -15.58 2.63 2.84
CA THR A 104 -14.82 1.77 1.93
C THR A 104 -14.50 2.54 0.65
N PHE A 105 -13.27 3.05 0.56
CA PHE A 105 -12.68 3.48 -0.70
C PHE A 105 -12.53 2.26 -1.62
N GLY A 106 -13.54 1.98 -2.43
CA GLY A 106 -13.47 0.93 -3.44
C GLY A 106 -12.60 1.38 -4.62
N ASN A 107 -11.78 0.46 -5.12
CA ASN A 107 -10.85 0.65 -6.25
C ASN A 107 -9.69 1.59 -5.92
N PHE A 108 -8.60 1.03 -5.37
CA PHE A 108 -7.34 1.74 -5.19
C PHE A 108 -6.41 1.49 -6.39
N PHE A 109 -5.84 2.56 -6.94
CA PHE A 109 -4.65 2.49 -7.82
C PHE A 109 -3.33 2.35 -7.02
N TRP A 110 -3.41 2.59 -5.72
CA TRP A 110 -2.31 2.61 -4.74
C TRP A 110 -2.40 1.40 -3.82
N ALA A 111 -1.30 1.00 -3.20
CA ALA A 111 -1.38 0.05 -2.10
C ALA A 111 -2.21 0.64 -0.94
N GLY A 112 -3.23 -0.10 -0.50
CA GLY A 112 -4.11 0.30 0.61
C GLY A 112 -3.45 0.21 1.99
N TYR A 113 -2.14 0.00 2.07
CA TYR A 113 -1.38 -0.31 3.27
C TYR A 113 0.08 0.16 3.16
N ALA A 114 0.68 0.45 4.32
CA ALA A 114 2.00 1.05 4.40
C ALA A 114 3.13 0.07 4.08
N ALA A 115 4.18 0.59 3.43
CA ALA A 115 5.47 -0.07 3.33
C ALA A 115 5.95 -0.51 4.72
N THR A 116 6.39 -1.76 4.81
CA THR A 116 6.80 -2.43 6.05
C THR A 116 8.19 -2.99 5.84
N ASP A 117 9.05 -2.90 6.86
CA ASP A 117 10.41 -3.45 6.81
C ASP A 117 10.31 -4.97 6.97
N VAL A 118 10.38 -5.65 5.82
CA VAL A 118 10.24 -7.10 5.65
C VAL A 118 11.51 -7.85 6.11
N LEU A 119 12.62 -7.13 6.26
CA LEU A 119 13.87 -7.70 6.73
C LEU A 119 13.86 -7.86 8.27
N GLN A 120 13.59 -6.79 9.02
CA GLN A 120 13.79 -6.73 10.49
C GLN A 120 15.18 -7.22 10.96
N LEU A 121 16.22 -7.08 10.10
CA LEU A 121 17.55 -7.69 10.28
C LEU A 121 18.11 -7.54 11.71
N GLU A 122 18.07 -6.34 12.29
CA GLU A 122 18.62 -6.07 13.64
C GLU A 122 18.06 -6.99 14.74
N LYS A 123 16.78 -7.40 14.64
CA LYS A 123 16.08 -8.21 15.65
C LYS A 123 16.13 -9.70 15.38
N ASN A 124 16.33 -10.07 14.11
CA ASN A 124 16.29 -11.43 13.62
C ASN A 124 17.72 -11.95 13.42
N GLU A 125 18.35 -11.67 12.28
CA GLU A 125 19.70 -12.13 11.96
C GLU A 125 20.84 -11.31 12.64
N GLY A 126 20.52 -10.17 13.25
CA GLY A 126 21.42 -9.31 14.01
C GLY A 126 22.03 -8.13 13.22
N PRO A 127 22.51 -7.07 13.91
CA PRO A 127 22.93 -5.82 13.27
C PRO A 127 24.23 -5.90 12.46
N LEU A 128 25.00 -6.98 12.58
CA LEU A 128 26.26 -7.20 11.83
C LEU A 128 26.10 -8.17 10.65
N PHE A 129 24.89 -8.65 10.37
CA PHE A 129 24.63 -9.70 9.38
C PHE A 129 25.13 -9.34 7.97
N SER A 130 25.83 -10.29 7.33
CA SER A 130 26.50 -10.13 6.03
C SER A 130 26.34 -11.33 5.08
N GLU A 131 25.54 -12.32 5.46
CA GLU A 131 25.27 -13.49 4.63
C GLU A 131 24.15 -13.20 3.60
N ARG A 132 23.66 -14.24 2.93
CA ARG A 132 22.69 -14.12 1.84
C ARG A 132 21.25 -14.29 2.32
N LEU A 133 20.34 -13.45 1.81
CA LEU A 133 18.90 -13.62 1.91
C LEU A 133 18.26 -13.56 0.52
N ASP A 134 17.36 -14.50 0.25
CA ASP A 134 16.53 -14.50 -0.96
C ASP A 134 15.13 -13.96 -0.60
N LEU A 135 14.71 -12.87 -1.24
CA LEU A 135 13.46 -12.15 -0.95
C LEU A 135 12.51 -12.22 -2.16
N LEU A 136 11.20 -12.31 -1.90
CA LEU A 136 10.14 -12.17 -2.91
C LEU A 136 9.12 -11.13 -2.45
N PHE A 137 8.83 -10.15 -3.30
CA PHE A 137 7.72 -9.22 -3.14
C PHE A 137 6.79 -9.34 -4.36
N GLY A 138 5.54 -9.76 -4.11
CA GLY A 138 4.50 -9.93 -5.12
C GLY A 138 3.11 -9.43 -4.69
N GLY A 139 3.02 -8.73 -3.55
CA GLY A 139 1.86 -7.91 -3.22
C GLY A 139 1.87 -6.60 -4.00
N THR A 140 0.76 -5.86 -4.00
CA THR A 140 0.59 -4.65 -4.82
C THR A 140 1.71 -3.63 -4.59
N ALA A 141 2.45 -3.30 -5.66
CA ALA A 141 3.61 -2.41 -5.64
C ALA A 141 4.70 -2.84 -4.63
N GLY A 142 5.10 -4.12 -4.62
CA GLY A 142 6.08 -4.67 -3.66
C GLY A 142 7.41 -3.90 -3.54
N VAL A 143 7.82 -3.13 -4.56
CA VAL A 143 9.07 -2.33 -4.54
C VAL A 143 9.18 -1.34 -3.36
N ARG A 144 8.06 -0.76 -2.87
CA ARG A 144 8.08 0.12 -1.69
C ARG A 144 8.45 -0.61 -0.40
N HIS A 145 8.08 -1.88 -0.24
CA HIS A 145 8.53 -2.70 0.88
C HIS A 145 10.04 -2.93 0.82
N PHE A 146 10.60 -3.24 -0.36
CA PHE A 146 12.05 -3.38 -0.52
C PHE A 146 12.79 -2.06 -0.19
N ILE A 147 12.37 -0.94 -0.77
CA ILE A 147 12.96 0.38 -0.52
C ILE A 147 12.94 0.75 0.97
N TYR A 148 11.80 0.56 1.62
CA TYR A 148 11.67 0.85 3.04
C TYR A 148 12.47 -0.11 3.93
N SER A 149 12.59 -1.39 3.57
CA SER A 149 13.44 -2.36 4.29
C SER A 149 14.93 -1.97 4.22
N ILE A 150 15.41 -1.49 3.06
CA ILE A 150 16.77 -0.95 2.91
C ILE A 150 16.96 0.39 3.63
N TYR A 151 15.92 1.23 3.69
CA TYR A 151 15.94 2.49 4.46
C TYR A 151 16.02 2.25 5.98
N ARG A 152 15.28 1.26 6.49
CA ARG A 152 15.29 0.88 7.92
C ARG A 152 16.46 -0.02 8.32
N MET A 153 17.24 -0.54 7.37
CA MET A 153 18.41 -1.38 7.63
C MET A 153 19.53 -0.60 8.33
N VAL A 154 19.90 -1.03 9.55
CA VAL A 154 21.01 -0.48 10.34
C VAL A 154 22.30 -0.31 9.53
N GLU A 155 23.06 0.76 9.79
CA GLU A 155 24.26 1.14 9.03
C GLU A 155 25.41 0.11 9.07
N THR A 156 25.35 -0.90 9.94
CA THR A 156 26.39 -1.92 10.13
C THR A 156 26.19 -3.20 9.32
N ALA A 157 24.96 -3.60 8.99
CA ALA A 157 24.68 -4.82 8.23
C ALA A 157 25.17 -4.71 6.77
N ARG A 158 25.65 -5.80 6.16
CA ARG A 158 26.03 -5.86 4.74
C ARG A 158 25.54 -7.15 4.06
N PRO A 159 24.23 -7.45 4.10
CA PRO A 159 23.69 -8.67 3.49
C PRO A 159 23.91 -8.71 1.98
N GLN A 160 23.94 -9.93 1.45
CA GLN A 160 23.86 -10.22 0.03
C GLN A 160 22.39 -10.51 -0.31
N LEU A 161 21.76 -9.70 -1.14
CA LEU A 161 20.32 -9.77 -1.38
C LEU A 161 20.01 -10.25 -2.80
N PHE A 162 19.29 -11.36 -2.92
CA PHE A 162 18.61 -11.72 -4.17
C PHE A 162 17.14 -11.36 -4.02
N VAL A 163 16.61 -10.51 -4.89
CA VAL A 163 15.28 -9.93 -4.75
C VAL A 163 14.46 -10.21 -5.99
N VAL A 164 13.33 -10.87 -5.84
CA VAL A 164 12.31 -11.01 -6.88
C VAL A 164 11.20 -10.00 -6.62
N LEU A 165 10.88 -9.20 -7.63
CA LEU A 165 9.76 -8.26 -7.64
C LEU A 165 8.77 -8.71 -8.73
N THR A 166 7.50 -8.84 -8.40
CA THR A 166 6.47 -9.25 -9.38
C THR A 166 5.29 -8.29 -9.35
N GLU A 167 5.03 -7.65 -10.49
CA GLU A 167 3.94 -6.67 -10.63
C GLU A 167 2.78 -7.28 -11.44
N SER A 168 1.54 -6.99 -11.01
CA SER A 168 0.29 -7.59 -11.51
C SER A 168 -0.18 -7.07 -12.87
N ASP A 169 0.31 -5.91 -13.32
CA ASP A 169 -0.04 -5.31 -14.60
C ASP A 169 1.12 -4.51 -15.24
N ASP A 170 1.01 -4.24 -16.55
CA ASP A 170 2.04 -3.56 -17.36
C ASP A 170 2.35 -2.12 -16.88
N LEU A 171 1.45 -1.47 -16.14
CA LEU A 171 1.56 -0.08 -15.69
C LEU A 171 2.24 -0.03 -14.32
N GLN A 172 1.92 -0.93 -13.39
CA GLN A 172 2.71 -1.13 -12.16
C GLN A 172 4.11 -1.66 -12.51
N PHE A 173 4.23 -2.55 -13.49
CA PHE A 173 5.52 -2.94 -14.07
C PHE A 173 6.31 -1.71 -14.58
N LEU A 174 5.69 -0.83 -15.36
CA LEU A 174 6.33 0.41 -15.83
C LEU A 174 6.79 1.28 -14.66
N ARG A 175 5.94 1.47 -13.63
CA ARG A 175 6.25 2.26 -12.43
C ARG A 175 7.47 1.72 -11.67
N THR A 176 7.56 0.40 -11.51
CA THR A 176 8.68 -0.23 -10.80
C THR A 176 9.93 -0.31 -11.67
N PHE A 177 9.81 -0.63 -12.97
CA PHE A 177 10.92 -0.62 -13.93
C PHE A 177 11.62 0.74 -14.00
N LEU A 178 10.85 1.82 -14.20
CA LEU A 178 11.40 3.17 -14.25
C LEU A 178 12.03 3.60 -12.92
N ALA A 179 11.43 3.22 -11.78
CA ALA A 179 12.00 3.52 -10.46
C ALA A 179 13.32 2.78 -10.23
N LEU A 180 13.42 1.49 -10.58
CA LEU A 180 14.68 0.73 -10.48
C LEU A 180 15.77 1.33 -11.37
N HIS A 181 15.43 1.79 -12.58
CA HIS A 181 16.38 2.53 -13.43
C HIS A 181 16.91 3.81 -12.76
N LEU A 182 16.01 4.62 -12.20
CA LEU A 182 16.36 5.88 -11.52
C LEU A 182 17.19 5.65 -10.24
N LEU A 183 16.88 4.61 -9.47
CA LEU A 183 17.54 4.34 -8.19
C LEU A 183 18.76 3.40 -8.30
N SER A 184 18.98 2.76 -9.45
CA SER A 184 20.20 2.00 -9.76
C SER A 184 21.42 2.91 -10.01
N PRO A 185 22.67 2.41 -9.90
CA PRO A 185 23.85 3.14 -10.32
C PRO A 185 23.78 3.50 -11.82
N ASN A 186 23.60 4.79 -12.10
CA ASN A 186 23.39 5.31 -13.47
C ASN A 186 24.29 6.51 -13.82
N GLY A 187 25.04 7.06 -12.87
CA GLY A 187 25.94 8.20 -13.07
C GLY A 187 25.26 9.58 -13.12
N PHE A 188 23.94 9.65 -12.91
CA PHE A 188 23.19 10.90 -12.79
C PHE A 188 23.11 11.35 -11.32
N ASP A 189 22.64 12.58 -11.08
CA ASP A 189 22.51 13.12 -9.72
C ASP A 189 21.38 12.40 -8.95
N PRO A 190 21.69 11.70 -7.83
CA PRO A 190 20.69 10.95 -7.07
C PRO A 190 19.57 11.83 -6.49
N VAL A 191 19.83 13.14 -6.30
CA VAL A 191 18.82 14.12 -5.86
C VAL A 191 17.74 14.30 -6.93
N VAL A 192 18.15 14.36 -8.21
CA VAL A 192 17.24 14.49 -9.34
C VAL A 192 16.55 13.15 -9.64
N ASN A 193 17.25 12.02 -9.45
CA ASN A 193 16.65 10.69 -9.53
C ASN A 193 15.51 10.51 -8.51
N ALA A 194 15.74 10.86 -7.24
CA ALA A 194 14.73 10.76 -6.18
C ALA A 194 13.52 11.66 -6.44
N GLU A 195 13.73 12.92 -6.86
CA GLU A 195 12.65 13.84 -7.24
C GLU A 195 11.84 13.30 -8.45
N ALA A 196 12.53 12.75 -9.46
CA ALA A 196 11.91 12.15 -10.62
C ALA A 196 11.05 10.93 -10.27
N VAL A 197 11.50 10.04 -9.38
CA VAL A 197 10.70 8.92 -8.87
C VAL A 197 9.42 9.40 -8.19
N ILE A 198 9.50 10.40 -7.31
CA ILE A 198 8.34 10.93 -6.57
C ILE A 198 7.27 11.47 -7.53
N HIS A 199 7.65 12.29 -8.51
CA HIS A 199 6.68 12.86 -9.44
C HIS A 199 6.23 11.86 -10.52
N MET A 200 7.07 10.89 -10.91
CA MET A 200 6.67 9.78 -11.76
C MET A 200 5.63 8.86 -11.08
N TRP A 201 5.77 8.57 -9.78
CA TRP A 201 4.80 7.76 -9.04
C TRP A 201 3.55 8.52 -8.62
N TYR A 202 3.63 9.80 -8.24
CA TYR A 202 2.57 10.49 -7.49
C TYR A 202 2.07 11.81 -8.09
N SER A 203 2.64 12.27 -9.20
CA SER A 203 2.18 13.45 -9.92
C SER A 203 1.62 13.09 -11.30
N ALA A 204 0.38 13.52 -11.58
CA ALA A 204 -0.28 13.36 -12.89
C ALA A 204 0.43 14.14 -14.01
N ARG A 205 1.30 15.09 -13.65
CA ARG A 205 2.15 15.86 -14.57
C ARG A 205 3.60 15.85 -14.10
N LEU A 206 4.52 15.94 -15.05
CA LEU A 206 5.96 16.11 -14.87
C LEU A 206 6.38 17.49 -15.39
N THR A 207 7.58 17.94 -15.03
CA THR A 207 8.24 19.01 -15.80
C THR A 207 8.95 18.42 -17.03
N LYS A 208 9.12 19.22 -18.08
CA LYS A 208 9.89 18.80 -19.27
C LYS A 208 11.32 18.34 -18.91
N ARG A 209 11.95 18.96 -17.91
CA ARG A 209 13.28 18.55 -17.40
C ARG A 209 13.23 17.12 -16.86
N MET A 210 12.21 16.79 -16.07
CA MET A 210 12.06 15.45 -15.47
C MET A 210 11.77 14.37 -16.50
N TYR A 211 10.85 14.62 -17.44
CA TYR A 211 10.58 13.68 -18.54
C TYR A 211 11.87 13.35 -19.32
N VAL A 212 12.67 14.39 -19.65
CA VAL A 212 13.96 14.22 -20.35
C VAL A 212 14.98 13.50 -19.47
N HIS A 213 15.02 13.75 -18.17
CA HIS A 213 15.91 13.08 -17.21
C HIS A 213 15.62 11.58 -17.12
N ILE A 214 14.36 11.19 -16.87
CA ILE A 214 13.94 9.78 -16.85
C ILE A 214 14.25 9.12 -18.20
N SER A 215 13.93 9.82 -19.30
CA SER A 215 14.23 9.40 -20.67
C SER A 215 15.72 9.19 -20.97
N ALA A 216 16.61 9.87 -20.26
CA ALA A 216 18.07 9.74 -20.40
C ALA A 216 18.60 8.58 -19.55
N VAL A 217 18.19 8.50 -18.27
CA VAL A 217 18.61 7.45 -17.33
C VAL A 217 18.17 6.05 -17.78
N VAL A 218 16.96 5.92 -18.33
CA VAL A 218 16.51 4.62 -18.85
C VAL A 218 17.32 4.25 -20.09
N ARG A 219 17.51 5.19 -21.03
CA ARG A 219 18.28 4.94 -22.27
C ARG A 219 19.75 4.61 -22.01
N SER A 220 20.45 5.31 -21.11
CA SER A 220 21.86 5.02 -20.78
C SER A 220 22.06 3.56 -20.37
N ASN A 221 21.10 3.00 -19.65
CA ASN A 221 21.15 1.63 -19.12
C ASN A 221 20.60 0.57 -20.12
N SER A 222 20.20 0.96 -21.34
CA SER A 222 19.44 0.08 -22.26
C SER A 222 19.71 0.30 -23.76
N ASN A 223 20.62 1.21 -24.13
CA ASN A 223 20.89 1.60 -25.52
C ASN A 223 21.12 0.42 -26.49
N SER A 224 21.77 -0.65 -26.04
CA SER A 224 22.01 -1.87 -26.84
C SER A 224 20.70 -2.56 -27.28
N ILE A 225 19.67 -2.54 -26.44
CA ILE A 225 18.38 -3.19 -26.72
C ILE A 225 17.50 -2.27 -27.59
N PHE A 226 17.50 -0.95 -27.34
CA PHE A 226 16.75 0.00 -28.19
C PHE A 226 17.31 0.15 -29.62
N ALA A 227 18.55 -0.28 -29.87
CA ALA A 227 19.10 -0.44 -31.22
C ALA A 227 18.57 -1.71 -31.93
N GLY A 228 18.43 -2.83 -31.21
CA GLY A 228 18.10 -4.17 -31.75
C GLY A 228 16.62 -4.40 -32.10
N ARG A 229 16.02 -3.54 -32.93
CA ARG A 229 14.56 -3.51 -33.17
C ARG A 229 13.94 -4.76 -33.82
N GLU A 230 14.75 -5.62 -34.45
CA GLU A 230 14.26 -6.58 -35.46
C GLU A 230 14.03 -8.01 -34.93
N TYR A 231 14.46 -8.34 -33.71
CA TYR A 231 14.49 -9.72 -33.20
C TYR A 231 13.60 -10.00 -31.97
N PHE A 232 12.49 -9.26 -31.82
CA PHE A 232 11.48 -9.52 -30.78
C PHE A 232 10.54 -10.67 -31.14
N ASN A 233 10.93 -11.90 -30.77
CA ASN A 233 10.04 -13.06 -30.77
C ASN A 233 8.79 -12.78 -29.89
N PRO A 234 7.56 -12.84 -30.41
CA PRO A 234 6.36 -12.50 -29.65
C PRO A 234 5.95 -13.55 -28.59
N VAL A 235 6.57 -14.74 -28.59
CA VAL A 235 6.20 -15.88 -27.73
C VAL A 235 7.08 -15.99 -26.47
N LEU A 236 8.27 -15.37 -26.46
CA LEU A 236 9.25 -15.50 -25.39
C LEU A 236 9.51 -14.17 -24.70
N THR A 237 9.53 -14.16 -23.37
CA THR A 237 10.06 -13.04 -22.59
C THR A 237 11.56 -12.89 -22.85
N GLN A 238 12.03 -11.64 -22.91
CA GLN A 238 13.45 -11.32 -23.00
C GLN A 238 13.91 -10.70 -21.68
N VAL A 239 15.04 -11.19 -21.14
CA VAL A 239 15.63 -10.66 -19.92
C VAL A 239 16.50 -9.45 -20.27
N MET A 240 16.03 -8.25 -19.96
CA MET A 240 16.86 -7.06 -19.94
C MET A 240 17.74 -7.08 -18.68
N VAL A 241 19.00 -6.64 -18.79
CA VAL A 241 19.97 -6.61 -17.67
C VAL A 241 20.71 -5.27 -17.64
N TRP A 242 20.87 -4.68 -16.46
CA TRP A 242 21.69 -3.48 -16.25
C TRP A 242 22.34 -3.46 -14.85
N GLY A 243 23.14 -2.43 -14.58
CA GLY A 243 23.91 -2.28 -13.34
C GLY A 243 25.35 -2.82 -13.45
N ASP A 244 25.91 -3.24 -12.33
CA ASP A 244 27.31 -3.70 -12.20
C ASP A 244 27.42 -5.11 -11.57
N THR A 245 28.63 -5.55 -11.22
CA THR A 245 28.88 -6.89 -10.64
C THR A 245 28.44 -7.04 -9.19
N ARG A 246 28.21 -5.94 -8.46
CA ARG A 246 27.67 -5.89 -7.10
C ARG A 246 26.18 -5.58 -7.07
N GLN A 247 25.72 -4.71 -7.97
CA GLN A 247 24.35 -4.21 -8.05
C GLN A 247 23.77 -4.56 -9.42
N ARG A 248 23.26 -5.78 -9.54
CA ARG A 248 22.72 -6.35 -10.78
C ARG A 248 21.20 -6.16 -10.82
N PHE A 249 20.68 -5.73 -11.95
CA PHE A 249 19.24 -5.57 -12.18
C PHE A 249 18.84 -6.38 -13.42
N GLU A 250 17.74 -7.10 -13.33
CA GLU A 250 17.16 -7.93 -14.38
C GLU A 250 15.67 -7.60 -14.54
N ALA A 251 15.14 -7.61 -15.75
CA ALA A 251 13.71 -7.47 -16.03
C ALA A 251 13.25 -8.49 -17.08
N ASP A 252 12.36 -9.39 -16.69
CA ASP A 252 11.64 -10.30 -17.61
C ASP A 252 10.57 -9.49 -18.35
N MET A 253 10.78 -9.23 -19.65
CA MET A 253 9.91 -8.35 -20.43
C MET A 253 9.26 -9.08 -21.60
N SER A 254 7.93 -9.04 -21.64
CA SER A 254 7.12 -9.41 -22.79
C SER A 254 7.12 -8.31 -23.86
N LYS A 255 6.65 -8.64 -25.07
CA LYS A 255 6.45 -7.65 -26.15
C LYS A 255 5.46 -6.52 -25.77
N ALA A 256 4.54 -6.76 -24.83
CA ALA A 256 3.62 -5.74 -24.33
C ALA A 256 4.34 -4.74 -23.41
N GLN A 257 5.05 -5.22 -22.39
CA GLN A 257 5.89 -4.37 -21.51
C GLN A 257 6.91 -3.56 -22.33
N TRP A 258 7.57 -4.17 -23.32
CA TRP A 258 8.46 -3.47 -24.23
C TRP A 258 7.78 -2.34 -25.00
N LYS A 259 6.54 -2.53 -25.47
CA LYS A 259 5.78 -1.47 -26.12
C LYS A 259 5.44 -0.35 -25.13
N VAL A 260 5.00 -0.68 -23.91
CA VAL A 260 4.63 0.31 -22.88
C VAL A 260 5.83 1.18 -22.47
N VAL A 261 7.00 0.58 -22.24
CA VAL A 261 8.26 1.30 -21.96
C VAL A 261 8.68 2.14 -23.18
N PHE A 262 8.59 1.61 -24.40
CA PHE A 262 8.91 2.36 -25.62
C PHE A 262 7.95 3.54 -25.84
N ASP A 263 6.66 3.36 -25.59
CA ASP A 263 5.65 4.41 -25.72
C ASP A 263 5.95 5.56 -24.76
N PHE A 264 6.21 5.25 -23.48
CA PHE A 264 6.60 6.22 -22.44
C PHE A 264 7.82 7.04 -22.84
N LEU A 265 8.86 6.41 -23.39
CA LEU A 265 10.14 7.06 -23.68
C LEU A 265 10.12 7.94 -24.95
N ASN A 266 9.22 7.68 -25.89
CA ASN A 266 9.24 8.30 -27.22
C ASN A 266 8.03 9.19 -27.52
N ASN A 267 6.93 9.09 -26.76
CA ASN A 267 5.72 9.90 -26.95
C ASN A 267 5.46 10.83 -25.74
N PRO A 268 6.21 11.94 -25.58
CA PRO A 268 5.95 12.91 -24.52
C PRO A 268 4.56 13.53 -24.73
N LEU A 269 3.63 13.23 -23.82
CA LEU A 269 2.29 13.80 -23.86
C LEU A 269 2.35 15.25 -23.35
N LEU A 270 2.32 16.20 -24.29
CA LEU A 270 2.33 17.64 -23.99
C LEU A 270 0.99 18.10 -23.39
N ASP A 271 0.92 19.36 -22.94
CA ASP A 271 -0.24 19.90 -22.23
C ASP A 271 -1.57 19.75 -23.01
N MET A 272 -2.42 18.84 -22.52
CA MET A 272 -3.81 18.68 -22.91
C MET A 272 -4.71 19.03 -21.72
N SER A 273 -4.48 20.22 -21.13
CA SER A 273 -5.03 20.69 -19.86
C SER A 273 -6.52 20.42 -19.65
N SER A 274 -7.36 20.79 -20.62
CA SER A 274 -8.81 20.55 -20.57
C SER A 274 -9.19 19.06 -20.56
N TYR A 275 -8.44 18.21 -21.27
CA TYR A 275 -8.74 16.78 -21.39
C TYR A 275 -8.38 16.00 -20.12
N TYR A 276 -7.20 16.24 -19.55
CA TYR A 276 -6.82 15.56 -18.30
C TYR A 276 -7.74 15.99 -17.15
N SER A 277 -8.11 17.28 -17.10
CA SER A 277 -9.04 17.81 -16.10
C SER A 277 -10.40 17.12 -16.17
N TYR A 278 -10.93 16.88 -17.38
CA TYR A 278 -12.15 16.11 -17.59
C TYR A 278 -12.02 14.65 -17.13
N ARG A 279 -10.96 13.93 -17.55
CA ARG A 279 -10.73 12.54 -17.13
C ARG A 279 -10.62 12.41 -15.60
N ARG A 280 -9.91 13.34 -14.96
CA ARG A 280 -9.69 13.35 -13.51
C ARG A 280 -10.94 13.75 -12.74
N ALA A 281 -11.73 14.71 -13.24
CA ALA A 281 -13.04 15.02 -12.67
C ALA A 281 -13.98 13.81 -12.72
N LYS A 282 -14.00 13.08 -13.85
CA LYS A 282 -14.79 11.85 -13.97
C LYS A 282 -14.33 10.73 -13.03
N ASP A 283 -13.03 10.57 -12.79
CA ASP A 283 -12.52 9.62 -11.78
C ASP A 283 -12.97 10.03 -10.37
N LYS A 284 -12.83 11.32 -10.02
CA LYS A 284 -13.27 11.94 -8.76
C LYS A 284 -14.79 11.82 -8.54
N GLU A 285 -15.61 11.82 -9.60
CA GLU A 285 -17.05 11.56 -9.57
C GLU A 285 -17.43 10.10 -9.29
N ASN A 286 -16.55 9.14 -9.59
CA ASN A 286 -16.75 7.72 -9.27
C ASN A 286 -16.29 7.35 -7.83
N LEU A 287 -15.53 8.24 -7.18
CA LEU A 287 -15.11 8.11 -5.79
C LEU A 287 -16.07 8.84 -4.82
N GLN A 288 -15.75 8.81 -3.52
CA GLN A 288 -16.49 9.57 -2.52
C GLN A 288 -16.42 11.09 -2.77
N SER A 289 -17.52 11.81 -2.54
CA SER A 289 -17.56 13.29 -2.56
C SER A 289 -16.38 13.89 -1.79
N ALA A 290 -15.64 14.77 -2.46
CA ALA A 290 -14.49 15.46 -1.88
C ALA A 290 -14.88 16.25 -0.62
N ASN A 291 -16.05 16.90 -0.58
CA ASN A 291 -16.53 17.59 0.61
C ASN A 291 -16.67 16.63 1.80
N ALA A 292 -17.25 15.45 1.60
CA ALA A 292 -17.40 14.44 2.65
C ALA A 292 -16.06 13.88 3.15
N ILE A 293 -15.04 13.77 2.28
CA ILE A 293 -13.66 13.43 2.69
C ILE A 293 -13.06 14.57 3.52
N LEU A 294 -13.10 15.81 3.03
CA LEU A 294 -12.51 16.98 3.67
C LEU A 294 -13.17 17.29 5.03
N THR A 295 -14.46 16.97 5.19
CA THR A 295 -15.26 17.18 6.41
C THR A 295 -14.68 16.47 7.65
N ARG A 296 -13.96 15.36 7.49
CA ARG A 296 -13.35 14.65 8.63
C ARG A 296 -12.05 15.28 9.15
N MET A 297 -11.41 16.12 8.34
CA MET A 297 -10.03 16.57 8.53
C MET A 297 -9.92 17.89 9.31
N GLU A 298 -8.71 18.23 9.76
CA GLU A 298 -8.36 19.60 10.13
C GLU A 298 -8.35 20.52 8.89
N ARG A 299 -8.58 21.82 9.09
CA ARG A 299 -8.68 22.81 7.98
C ARG A 299 -7.42 22.87 7.12
N CYS A 300 -6.23 22.78 7.74
CA CYS A 300 -4.95 22.85 7.04
C CYS A 300 -4.69 21.59 6.22
N ARG A 301 -4.95 20.41 6.79
CA ARG A 301 -4.92 19.12 6.11
C ARG A 301 -5.89 19.11 4.91
N ALA A 302 -7.13 19.55 5.11
CA ALA A 302 -8.14 19.69 4.06
C ALA A 302 -7.68 20.62 2.91
N MET A 303 -7.08 21.78 3.22
CA MET A 303 -6.50 22.65 2.19
C MET A 303 -5.41 21.94 1.38
N THR A 304 -4.52 21.15 2.00
CA THR A 304 -3.48 20.42 1.25
C THR A 304 -4.07 19.33 0.35
N MET A 305 -5.05 18.56 0.85
CA MET A 305 -5.70 17.50 0.08
C MET A 305 -6.53 18.06 -1.08
N SER A 306 -7.29 19.15 -0.87
CA SER A 306 -8.02 19.83 -1.95
C SER A 306 -7.07 20.24 -3.07
N LYS A 307 -5.95 20.90 -2.73
CA LYS A 307 -4.98 21.37 -3.72
C LYS A 307 -4.42 20.22 -4.57
N TRP A 308 -4.09 19.08 -3.95
CA TRP A 308 -3.70 17.87 -4.68
C TRP A 308 -4.86 17.24 -5.49
N LEU A 309 -6.09 17.20 -4.95
CA LEU A 309 -7.30 16.74 -5.65
C LEU A 309 -7.70 17.61 -6.84
N ASP A 310 -7.12 18.81 -6.94
CA ASP A 310 -7.35 19.74 -8.04
C ASP A 310 -6.16 19.70 -9.02
N ASP A 311 -4.91 19.90 -8.57
CA ASP A 311 -3.73 19.99 -9.46
C ASP A 311 -3.07 18.64 -9.83
N GLY A 312 -3.16 17.63 -8.97
CA GLY A 312 -2.60 16.29 -9.18
C GLY A 312 -1.08 16.21 -9.00
N LEU A 313 -0.49 17.03 -8.12
CA LEU A 313 0.95 17.14 -7.93
C LEU A 313 1.33 16.88 -6.46
N LEU A 314 2.12 15.82 -6.19
CA LEU A 314 2.63 15.54 -4.85
C LEU A 314 3.79 16.50 -4.50
N LEU A 315 3.45 17.76 -4.26
CA LEU A 315 4.37 18.88 -4.05
C LEU A 315 4.12 19.58 -2.71
N PRO A 316 5.14 20.21 -2.11
CA PRO A 316 4.94 21.24 -1.10
C PRO A 316 3.91 22.29 -1.54
N TYR A 317 3.03 22.68 -0.62
CA TYR A 317 1.87 23.52 -0.90
C TYR A 317 2.25 24.91 -1.42
N GLY A 318 3.41 25.43 -0.99
CA GLY A 318 3.98 26.70 -1.42
C GLY A 318 4.83 26.67 -2.70
N GLN A 319 5.12 25.49 -3.25
CA GLN A 319 6.00 25.36 -4.42
C GLN A 319 5.30 25.73 -5.73
N SER A 320 6.06 26.31 -6.67
CA SER A 320 5.53 26.67 -8.00
C SER A 320 5.11 25.42 -8.78
N ARG A 321 4.08 25.59 -9.60
CA ARG A 321 3.43 24.56 -10.41
C ARG A 321 3.53 24.85 -11.93
N THR A 322 4.16 25.97 -12.28
CA THR A 322 4.26 26.49 -13.66
C THR A 322 5.03 25.58 -14.61
N GLU A 323 6.01 24.85 -14.13
CA GLU A 323 6.85 23.96 -14.95
C GLU A 323 6.24 22.58 -15.18
N PHE A 324 5.16 22.22 -14.47
CA PHE A 324 4.50 20.91 -14.55
C PHE A 324 3.52 20.87 -15.74
N ASN A 325 4.07 20.87 -16.95
CA ASN A 325 3.34 21.04 -18.22
C ASN A 325 3.45 19.84 -19.18
N VAL A 326 4.06 18.73 -18.75
CA VAL A 326 4.03 17.45 -19.47
C VAL A 326 3.10 16.51 -18.71
N LEU A 327 2.15 15.87 -19.39
CA LEU A 327 1.33 14.82 -18.77
C LEU A 327 2.21 13.60 -18.51
N ASN A 328 2.14 13.05 -17.29
CA ASN A 328 2.94 11.90 -16.90
C ASN A 328 2.40 10.64 -17.61
N PRO A 329 3.13 10.00 -18.54
CA PRO A 329 2.56 8.89 -19.33
C PRO A 329 2.23 7.63 -18.50
N VAL A 330 2.71 7.54 -17.25
CA VAL A 330 2.25 6.52 -16.28
C VAL A 330 0.75 6.66 -15.98
N PHE A 331 0.21 7.88 -16.02
CA PHE A 331 -1.23 8.15 -15.79
C PHE A 331 -2.00 8.43 -17.07
N PHE A 332 -1.36 8.39 -18.23
CA PHE A 332 -1.96 8.72 -19.52
C PHE A 332 -1.30 7.86 -20.60
N ASN A 333 -1.94 6.75 -20.95
CA ASN A 333 -1.52 5.94 -22.11
C ASN A 333 -1.88 6.63 -23.44
N LEU A 334 -1.55 6.01 -24.57
CA LEU A 334 -1.89 6.53 -25.92
C LEU A 334 -3.40 6.66 -26.19
N GLU A 335 -4.24 6.00 -25.39
CA GLU A 335 -5.72 6.11 -25.41
C GLU A 335 -6.25 7.18 -24.43
N TRP A 336 -5.33 7.88 -23.75
CA TRP A 336 -5.58 8.95 -22.79
C TRP A 336 -6.51 8.52 -21.64
N GLN A 337 -6.41 7.26 -21.21
CA GLN A 337 -7.10 6.74 -20.05
C GLN A 337 -6.33 7.13 -18.79
N TYR A 338 -6.98 7.85 -17.88
CA TYR A 338 -6.49 8.05 -16.52
C TYR A 338 -6.81 6.79 -15.71
N PRO A 339 -5.85 6.17 -14.99
CA PRO A 339 -6.11 4.96 -14.22
C PRO A 339 -7.22 5.16 -13.19
N PHE A 340 -8.16 4.21 -13.16
CA PHE A 340 -9.30 4.26 -12.27
C PHE A 340 -8.86 4.20 -10.81
N GLY A 341 -9.34 5.12 -9.98
CA GLY A 341 -8.93 5.23 -8.57
C GLY A 341 -7.60 5.95 -8.34
N ALA A 342 -6.92 6.47 -9.38
CA ALA A 342 -5.71 7.29 -9.21
C ALA A 342 -6.01 8.70 -8.64
N THR A 343 -7.28 9.09 -8.50
CA THR A 343 -7.69 10.22 -7.65
C THR A 343 -7.83 9.91 -6.16
N ALA A 344 -7.69 8.65 -5.72
CA ALA A 344 -7.51 8.32 -4.30
C ALA A 344 -6.16 8.86 -3.79
N GLU A 345 -6.00 9.10 -2.49
CA GLU A 345 -4.78 9.70 -1.94
C GLU A 345 -3.65 8.66 -1.74
N PRO A 346 -2.45 8.85 -2.32
CA PRO A 346 -1.35 7.87 -2.28
C PRO A 346 -0.62 7.74 -0.94
N LEU A 347 -0.97 8.53 0.08
CA LEU A 347 -0.24 8.52 1.35
C LEU A 347 -0.39 7.19 2.13
N SER A 348 -1.36 6.35 1.76
CA SER A 348 -1.55 5.00 2.33
C SER A 348 -0.34 4.08 2.14
N GLU A 349 0.43 4.29 1.07
CA GLU A 349 1.55 3.41 0.68
C GLU A 349 2.74 3.49 1.63
N TRP A 350 2.79 4.49 2.52
CA TRP A 350 3.92 4.79 3.40
C TRP A 350 3.51 4.89 4.86
N PRO A 351 4.42 4.67 5.83
CA PRO A 351 4.05 4.70 7.25
C PRO A 351 3.63 6.10 7.73
N LEU A 352 2.73 6.13 8.71
CA LEU A 352 2.21 7.35 9.33
C LEU A 352 3.30 8.26 9.92
N GLU A 353 4.50 7.72 10.20
CA GLU A 353 5.67 8.47 10.67
C GLU A 353 6.13 9.59 9.69
N LEU A 354 5.71 9.53 8.42
CA LEU A 354 5.93 10.63 7.46
C LEU A 354 5.29 11.96 7.94
N LEU A 355 4.25 11.91 8.79
CA LEU A 355 3.62 13.10 9.37
C LEU A 355 4.46 13.76 10.48
N ASP A 356 5.48 13.09 11.00
CA ASP A 356 6.50 13.64 11.91
C ASP A 356 7.78 14.09 11.20
N HIS A 357 7.91 13.87 9.87
CA HIS A 357 9.01 14.41 9.09
C HIS A 357 9.00 15.95 9.09
N ASP A 358 10.18 16.56 8.99
CA ASP A 358 10.31 18.01 8.97
C ASP A 358 9.93 18.60 7.60
N SER A 359 9.18 19.71 7.62
CA SER A 359 8.82 20.53 6.47
C SER A 359 9.26 22.00 6.65
N GLY A 360 10.21 22.23 7.56
CA GLY A 360 10.64 23.56 8.00
C GLY A 360 9.47 24.34 8.61
N PRO A 361 9.41 25.67 8.40
CA PRO A 361 8.33 26.49 8.97
C PRO A 361 6.92 26.14 8.46
N ALA A 362 6.78 25.34 7.40
CA ALA A 362 5.49 24.90 6.86
C ALA A 362 4.98 23.63 7.58
N THR A 363 4.88 23.67 8.92
CA THR A 363 4.64 22.50 9.79
C THR A 363 3.35 21.72 9.51
N ASN A 364 2.37 22.35 8.87
CA ASN A 364 1.07 21.76 8.54
C ASN A 364 0.98 21.25 7.08
N ASP A 365 2.03 21.46 6.27
CA ASP A 365 2.07 21.03 4.88
C ASP A 365 2.35 19.52 4.75
N VAL A 366 1.29 18.70 4.82
CA VAL A 366 1.39 17.24 4.78
C VAL A 366 1.96 16.72 3.45
N TYR A 367 1.69 17.38 2.32
CA TYR A 367 2.26 16.98 1.03
C TYR A 367 3.71 17.43 0.89
N GLY A 368 4.09 18.56 1.49
CA GLY A 368 5.49 18.93 1.70
C GLY A 368 6.24 17.89 2.54
N LYS A 369 5.67 17.47 3.68
CA LYS A 369 6.25 16.41 4.52
C LYS A 369 6.42 15.09 3.76
N ALA A 370 5.39 14.66 3.02
CA ALA A 370 5.47 13.47 2.18
C ALA A 370 6.60 13.59 1.13
N PHE A 371 6.69 14.73 0.43
CA PHE A 371 7.74 14.98 -0.56
C PHE A 371 9.15 14.90 0.06
N PHE A 372 9.41 15.60 1.18
CA PHE A 372 10.73 15.59 1.82
C PHE A 372 11.08 14.24 2.46
N TYR A 373 10.09 13.56 3.08
CA TYR A 373 10.25 12.21 3.63
C TYR A 373 10.66 11.22 2.54
N LEU A 374 9.90 11.17 1.43
CA LEU A 374 10.19 10.28 0.31
C LEU A 374 11.53 10.63 -0.33
N HIS A 375 11.88 11.91 -0.48
CA HIS A 375 13.14 12.32 -1.09
C HIS A 375 14.34 11.86 -0.26
N ASN A 376 14.30 12.10 1.06
CA ASN A 376 15.33 11.66 1.99
C ASN A 376 15.46 10.12 2.01
N MET A 377 14.33 9.41 2.09
CA MET A 377 14.28 7.94 2.04
C MET A 377 14.88 7.38 0.73
N LEU A 378 14.54 7.95 -0.43
CA LEU A 378 15.06 7.53 -1.75
C LEU A 378 16.54 7.91 -1.96
N MET A 379 16.99 9.02 -1.36
CA MET A 379 18.42 9.38 -1.29
C MET A 379 19.21 8.39 -0.43
N HIS A 380 18.70 8.06 0.76
CA HIS A 380 19.30 7.07 1.65
C HIS A 380 19.34 5.68 1.00
N PHE A 381 18.24 5.27 0.34
CA PHE A 381 18.16 4.03 -0.43
C PHE A 381 19.26 3.93 -1.49
N GLN A 382 19.39 4.94 -2.36
CA GLN A 382 20.44 4.99 -3.40
C GLN A 382 21.84 4.88 -2.79
N ASN A 383 22.13 5.67 -1.73
CA ASN A 383 23.42 5.61 -1.04
C ASN A 383 23.69 4.21 -0.46
N ARG A 384 22.69 3.61 0.22
CA ARG A 384 22.82 2.31 0.89
C ARG A 384 23.03 1.16 -0.09
N LEU A 385 22.39 1.18 -1.26
CA LEU A 385 22.61 0.18 -2.31
C LEU A 385 24.08 0.10 -2.74
N THR A 386 24.80 1.23 -2.82
CA THR A 386 26.23 1.23 -3.21
C THR A 386 27.14 0.46 -2.25
N GLU A 387 26.69 0.25 -1.01
CA GLU A 387 27.43 -0.50 0.01
C GLU A 387 27.11 -1.99 0.01
N LEU A 388 25.99 -2.41 -0.59
CA LEU A 388 25.47 -3.78 -0.57
C LEU A 388 25.89 -4.58 -1.81
N THR A 389 25.62 -5.89 -1.78
CA THR A 389 25.62 -6.74 -2.98
C THR A 389 24.19 -7.19 -3.20
N VAL A 390 23.59 -6.80 -4.33
CA VAL A 390 22.17 -6.97 -4.63
C VAL A 390 22.00 -7.46 -6.07
N THR A 391 21.14 -8.46 -6.26
CA THR A 391 20.56 -8.82 -7.56
C THR A 391 19.05 -8.67 -7.48
N ILE A 392 18.48 -7.73 -8.23
CA ILE A 392 17.03 -7.51 -8.32
C ILE A 392 16.52 -8.04 -9.66
N ARG A 393 15.48 -8.88 -9.64
CA ARG A 393 14.79 -9.38 -10.82
C ARG A 393 13.32 -8.97 -10.78
N LEU A 394 12.93 -8.12 -11.71
CA LEU A 394 11.55 -7.69 -11.93
C LEU A 394 10.88 -8.59 -12.98
N ALA A 395 9.65 -9.01 -12.73
CA ALA A 395 8.81 -9.66 -13.73
C ALA A 395 7.40 -9.05 -13.73
N CYS A 396 6.75 -9.00 -14.89
CA CYS A 396 5.31 -8.77 -14.96
C CYS A 396 4.60 -10.12 -14.84
N VAL A 397 3.91 -10.32 -13.72
CA VAL A 397 3.20 -11.54 -13.37
C VAL A 397 1.72 -11.21 -13.37
N HIS A 398 1.16 -11.09 -14.58
CA HIS A 398 -0.26 -10.79 -14.77
C HIS A 398 -1.11 -11.77 -13.97
N ASN A 399 -2.20 -11.32 -13.33
CA ASN A 399 -2.98 -12.11 -12.35
C ASN A 399 -3.42 -13.51 -12.86
N SER A 400 -3.45 -13.73 -14.17
CA SER A 400 -3.54 -15.06 -14.80
C SER A 400 -2.42 -16.05 -14.46
N VAL A 401 -1.37 -15.68 -13.72
CA VAL A 401 -0.39 -16.63 -13.15
C VAL A 401 -0.96 -17.38 -11.93
N PHE A 402 -2.06 -16.90 -11.34
CA PHE A 402 -2.94 -17.72 -10.49
C PHE A 402 -3.90 -18.62 -11.31
N ASN A 403 -3.78 -18.63 -12.64
CA ASN A 403 -4.54 -19.50 -13.57
C ASN A 403 -3.63 -20.36 -14.49
N ASP A 404 -2.30 -20.25 -14.43
CA ASP A 404 -1.35 -21.03 -15.24
C ASP A 404 -0.24 -21.68 -14.38
N PRO A 405 -0.31 -23.01 -14.14
CA PRO A 405 0.73 -23.74 -13.41
C PRO A 405 2.11 -23.76 -14.09
N VAL A 406 2.22 -23.46 -15.39
CA VAL A 406 3.50 -23.44 -16.12
C VAL A 406 4.33 -22.21 -15.75
N ALA A 407 3.69 -21.11 -15.35
CA ALA A 407 4.35 -19.89 -14.90
C ALA A 407 5.19 -20.09 -13.61
N PHE A 408 5.01 -21.21 -12.89
CA PHE A 408 5.86 -21.61 -11.78
C PHE A 408 7.35 -21.82 -12.17
N HIS A 409 7.65 -21.93 -13.47
CA HIS A 409 9.00 -22.23 -13.97
C HIS A 409 9.98 -21.04 -14.01
N CYS A 410 9.54 -19.79 -13.81
CA CYS A 410 10.42 -18.61 -13.64
C CYS A 410 9.62 -17.45 -13.01
N PRO A 411 10.15 -16.71 -11.99
CA PRO A 411 11.48 -16.82 -11.39
C PRO A 411 11.60 -17.82 -10.22
N PHE A 412 10.48 -18.35 -9.72
CA PHE A 412 10.33 -18.91 -8.35
C PHE A 412 11.00 -20.27 -8.06
N LYS A 413 12.03 -20.67 -8.83
CA LYS A 413 12.76 -21.94 -8.66
C LYS A 413 13.70 -21.98 -7.42
N LYS A 414 13.67 -20.97 -6.56
CA LYS A 414 14.46 -20.87 -5.32
C LYS A 414 13.54 -20.84 -4.11
N LEU A 415 14.07 -21.27 -2.97
CA LEU A 415 13.49 -20.99 -1.66
C LEU A 415 13.83 -19.55 -1.24
N HIS A 416 12.87 -18.86 -0.62
CA HIS A 416 12.99 -17.48 -0.17
C HIS A 416 12.91 -17.41 1.36
N ASP A 417 13.77 -16.56 1.93
CA ASP A 417 13.88 -16.25 3.35
C ASP A 417 12.82 -15.25 3.82
N ARG A 418 12.28 -14.44 2.89
CA ARG A 418 11.10 -13.59 3.12
C ARG A 418 10.21 -13.60 1.87
N ILE A 419 8.91 -13.73 2.07
CA ILE A 419 7.91 -13.57 1.01
C ILE A 419 6.88 -12.54 1.48
N GLU A 420 6.57 -11.56 0.63
CA GLU A 420 5.54 -10.54 0.87
C GLU A 420 4.56 -10.57 -0.30
N ILE A 421 3.34 -11.05 -0.06
CA ILE A 421 2.23 -11.10 -1.04
C ILE A 421 0.91 -10.61 -0.42
N ALA A 422 1.02 -9.54 0.37
CA ALA A 422 0.03 -9.02 1.30
C ALA A 422 -1.44 -9.23 0.86
N ASP A 423 -1.90 -8.46 -0.12
CA ASP A 423 -3.30 -8.36 -0.53
C ASP A 423 -3.80 -9.52 -1.41
N SER A 424 -2.90 -10.36 -1.94
CA SER A 424 -3.28 -11.61 -2.63
C SER A 424 -4.07 -12.58 -1.72
N TRP A 425 -4.01 -12.41 -0.39
CA TRP A 425 -4.88 -13.14 0.54
C TRP A 425 -6.35 -12.72 0.46
N ASP A 426 -6.64 -11.43 0.32
CA ASP A 426 -8.03 -10.95 0.25
C ASP A 426 -8.67 -11.29 -1.10
N GLU A 427 -7.87 -11.41 -2.17
CA GLU A 427 -8.35 -11.77 -3.51
C GLU A 427 -8.41 -13.30 -3.73
N HIS A 428 -7.32 -14.04 -3.45
CA HIS A 428 -7.14 -15.44 -3.83
C HIS A 428 -6.46 -16.26 -2.70
N PRO A 429 -7.06 -16.39 -1.50
CA PRO A 429 -6.38 -16.92 -0.30
C PRO A 429 -5.88 -18.36 -0.46
N LEU A 430 -6.64 -19.22 -1.15
CA LEU A 430 -6.25 -20.60 -1.40
C LEU A 430 -5.02 -20.67 -2.33
N SER A 431 -5.08 -19.98 -3.47
CA SER A 431 -4.02 -19.97 -4.49
C SER A 431 -2.75 -19.30 -3.94
N ALA A 432 -2.88 -18.23 -3.15
CA ALA A 432 -1.78 -17.53 -2.47
C ALA A 432 -1.05 -18.42 -1.45
N ILE A 433 -1.78 -19.22 -0.65
CA ILE A 433 -1.20 -20.26 0.21
C ILE A 433 -0.47 -21.30 -0.64
N MET A 434 -1.15 -21.89 -1.63
CA MET A 434 -0.64 -23.04 -2.39
C MET A 434 0.64 -22.68 -3.16
N PHE A 435 0.65 -21.49 -3.78
CA PHE A 435 1.85 -20.92 -4.41
C PHE A 435 3.02 -20.81 -3.42
N SER A 436 2.78 -20.19 -2.26
CA SER A 436 3.83 -19.86 -1.28
C SER A 436 4.42 -21.09 -0.57
N ALA A 437 3.61 -22.14 -0.36
CA ALA A 437 3.99 -23.31 0.43
C ALA A 437 5.27 -24.02 -0.04
N LYS A 438 5.52 -24.07 -1.35
CA LYS A 438 6.73 -24.69 -1.90
C LYS A 438 7.96 -23.79 -1.89
N ILE A 439 7.78 -22.47 -1.95
CA ILE A 439 8.85 -21.49 -2.22
C ILE A 439 9.31 -20.71 -0.99
N LEU A 440 8.62 -20.82 0.16
CA LEU A 440 9.14 -20.38 1.45
C LEU A 440 10.20 -21.37 1.95
N ARG A 441 11.34 -20.87 2.46
CA ARG A 441 12.37 -21.71 3.07
C ARG A 441 11.85 -22.44 4.33
N HIS A 442 12.35 -23.64 4.62
CA HIS A 442 11.98 -24.35 5.85
C HIS A 442 12.55 -23.65 7.10
N HIS A 443 11.79 -23.67 8.20
CA HIS A 443 12.18 -22.97 9.44
C HIS A 443 13.44 -23.54 10.13
N GLU A 444 13.86 -24.75 9.78
CA GLU A 444 15.12 -25.36 10.25
C GLU A 444 16.34 -24.89 9.46
N GLU A 445 16.18 -24.47 8.20
CA GLU A 445 17.25 -23.80 7.45
C GLU A 445 17.39 -22.33 7.88
N ASN A 446 16.27 -21.65 8.15
CA ASN A 446 16.24 -20.27 8.66
C ASN A 446 15.03 -20.07 9.59
N PRO A 447 15.20 -19.89 10.91
CA PRO A 447 14.09 -19.75 11.85
C PRO A 447 13.28 -18.45 11.65
N TYR A 448 13.86 -17.46 10.95
CA TYR A 448 13.24 -16.20 10.59
C TYR A 448 12.51 -16.25 9.23
N ALA A 449 12.57 -17.39 8.51
CA ALA A 449 11.86 -17.60 7.24
C ALA A 449 10.36 -17.31 7.41
N THR A 450 9.86 -16.29 6.72
CA THR A 450 8.49 -15.79 6.95
C THR A 450 7.79 -15.39 5.65
N LEU A 451 6.55 -15.88 5.51
CA LEU A 451 5.58 -15.46 4.50
C LEU A 451 4.61 -14.46 5.13
N LEU A 452 4.45 -13.31 4.48
CA LEU A 452 3.64 -12.18 4.92
C LEU A 452 2.42 -12.05 4.01
N MET A 453 1.26 -12.12 4.64
CA MET A 453 -0.06 -11.93 4.04
C MET A 453 -0.82 -10.86 4.83
N LEU A 454 -1.79 -10.22 4.21
CA LEU A 454 -2.55 -9.11 4.78
C LEU A 454 -4.04 -9.28 4.48
N THR A 455 -4.88 -9.01 5.46
CA THR A 455 -6.33 -9.04 5.28
C THR A 455 -7.04 -7.82 5.83
N SER A 456 -7.71 -7.13 4.91
CA SER A 456 -8.71 -6.11 5.14
C SER A 456 -10.13 -6.71 5.14
N THR A 457 -10.39 -7.79 4.41
CA THR A 457 -11.71 -8.47 4.42
C THR A 457 -12.12 -8.91 5.82
N SER A 458 -11.16 -9.34 6.65
CA SER A 458 -11.38 -9.72 8.05
C SER A 458 -11.92 -8.60 8.97
N VAL A 459 -11.96 -7.35 8.51
CA VAL A 459 -12.58 -6.23 9.23
C VAL A 459 -13.72 -5.55 8.45
N ASN A 460 -14.11 -6.12 7.30
CA ASN A 460 -15.16 -5.62 6.40
C ASN A 460 -16.32 -6.62 6.18
N HIS A 461 -16.24 -7.82 6.77
CA HIS A 461 -17.23 -8.88 6.62
C HIS A 461 -18.57 -8.60 7.32
N GLY A 462 -19.68 -9.06 6.71
CA GLY A 462 -21.03 -9.01 7.28
C GLY A 462 -21.44 -10.31 7.98
N LEU A 463 -20.69 -10.78 8.99
CA LEU A 463 -21.11 -11.95 9.76
C LEU A 463 -22.03 -11.57 10.93
N PRO A 464 -23.03 -12.39 11.29
CA PRO A 464 -23.94 -12.09 12.42
C PRO A 464 -23.25 -11.85 13.77
N SER A 465 -22.05 -12.41 13.98
CA SER A 465 -21.29 -12.26 15.23
C SER A 465 -20.84 -10.83 15.54
N VAL A 466 -20.83 -9.93 14.55
CA VAL A 466 -20.39 -8.53 14.70
C VAL A 466 -21.53 -7.50 14.68
N TYR A 467 -22.76 -7.89 14.29
CA TYR A 467 -23.89 -6.95 14.16
C TYR A 467 -24.19 -6.19 15.46
N GLU A 468 -24.20 -6.87 16.60
CA GLU A 468 -24.37 -6.27 17.94
C GLU A 468 -23.38 -5.10 18.21
N ALA A 469 -22.13 -5.21 17.74
CA ALA A 469 -21.13 -4.16 17.91
C ALA A 469 -21.43 -2.94 17.02
N ILE A 470 -21.83 -3.18 15.77
CA ILE A 470 -22.19 -2.13 14.80
C ILE A 470 -23.46 -1.39 15.26
N ASP A 471 -24.46 -2.12 15.77
CA ASP A 471 -25.68 -1.53 16.35
C ASP A 471 -25.37 -0.71 17.61
N LYS A 472 -24.45 -1.17 18.47
CA LYS A 472 -24.00 -0.40 19.64
C LYS A 472 -23.25 0.87 19.24
N GLU A 473 -22.44 0.83 18.19
CA GLU A 473 -21.78 2.02 17.63
C GLU A 473 -22.80 3.03 17.07
N ALA A 474 -23.94 2.59 16.52
CA ALA A 474 -25.03 3.48 16.11
C ALA A 474 -25.62 4.29 17.28
N VAL A 475 -25.70 3.69 18.47
CA VAL A 475 -26.18 4.36 19.70
C VAL A 475 -25.11 5.29 20.26
N ASN A 476 -23.85 4.84 20.32
CA ASN A 476 -22.71 5.60 20.85
C ASN A 476 -22.38 6.88 20.06
N LEU A 477 -22.94 7.07 18.87
CA LEU A 477 -22.88 8.34 18.12
C LEU A 477 -23.63 9.47 18.86
N PHE A 478 -24.65 9.13 19.66
CA PHE A 478 -25.55 10.04 20.37
C PHE A 478 -25.42 9.99 21.90
N SER A 479 -24.72 8.98 22.45
CA SER A 479 -24.49 8.80 23.89
C SER A 479 -23.00 8.76 24.24
N GLU A 480 -22.68 9.06 25.50
CA GLU A 480 -21.31 8.90 26.04
C GLU A 480 -20.88 7.42 26.03
N THR A 481 -19.55 7.20 25.96
CA THR A 481 -18.91 5.87 25.97
C THR A 481 -18.13 5.58 27.24
N SER A 482 -17.94 6.57 28.12
CA SER A 482 -17.02 6.53 29.27
C SER A 482 -15.55 6.34 28.87
N THR A 483 -15.16 6.79 27.66
CA THR A 483 -13.78 6.69 27.14
C THR A 483 -13.18 8.07 26.90
N ALA A 484 -11.88 8.13 26.56
CA ALA A 484 -11.26 9.39 26.13
C ALA A 484 -11.90 9.97 24.86
N LEU A 485 -12.61 9.16 24.06
CA LEU A 485 -13.29 9.64 22.86
C LEU A 485 -14.34 10.70 23.15
N ASP A 486 -15.03 10.63 24.30
CA ASP A 486 -16.08 11.61 24.65
C ASP A 486 -15.52 13.04 24.85
N GLN A 487 -14.19 13.18 25.01
CA GLN A 487 -13.49 14.46 25.05
C GLN A 487 -12.91 14.86 23.67
N LEU A 488 -12.47 13.89 22.87
CA LEU A 488 -11.85 14.10 21.55
C LEU A 488 -12.88 14.37 20.43
N ALA A 489 -14.03 13.70 20.52
CA ALA A 489 -15.22 13.90 19.71
C ALA A 489 -16.46 13.58 20.58
N PRO A 490 -17.09 14.61 21.19
CA PRO A 490 -18.27 14.42 22.03
C PRO A 490 -19.48 13.80 21.29
N PRO A 491 -20.45 13.23 22.01
CA PRO A 491 -21.72 12.76 21.44
C PRO A 491 -22.49 13.87 20.71
N VAL A 492 -23.19 13.51 19.62
CA VAL A 492 -23.72 14.50 18.66
C VAL A 492 -25.25 14.61 18.75
N LEU A 493 -25.75 15.77 19.16
CA LEU A 493 -27.19 16.01 19.35
C LEU A 493 -28.00 16.02 18.04
N ASP A 494 -27.46 16.66 16.99
CA ASP A 494 -28.06 16.71 15.66
C ASP A 494 -26.96 16.65 14.61
N ALA A 495 -26.78 15.45 14.07
CA ALA A 495 -25.74 15.12 13.12
C ALA A 495 -25.98 15.71 11.71
N TRP A 496 -27.18 16.20 11.40
CA TRP A 496 -27.45 16.96 10.16
C TRP A 496 -27.08 18.44 10.31
N LYS A 497 -27.21 19.00 11.52
CA LYS A 497 -26.75 20.37 11.82
C LYS A 497 -25.23 20.47 12.03
N ASN A 498 -24.54 19.37 12.32
CA ASN A 498 -23.09 19.33 12.45
C ASN A 498 -22.49 18.08 11.77
N PRO A 499 -22.39 18.07 10.42
CA PRO A 499 -21.76 17.01 9.63
C PRO A 499 -20.38 16.57 10.15
N ARG A 500 -19.56 17.54 10.56
CA ARG A 500 -18.18 17.31 11.00
C ARG A 500 -18.07 16.65 12.35
N ALA A 501 -18.86 17.08 13.34
CA ALA A 501 -18.91 16.41 14.63
C ALA A 501 -19.41 14.96 14.46
N ALA A 502 -20.45 14.76 13.64
CA ALA A 502 -20.97 13.43 13.33
C ALA A 502 -19.91 12.52 12.70
N MET A 503 -19.21 13.00 11.67
CA MET A 503 -18.13 12.27 11.01
C MET A 503 -16.99 11.94 11.97
N ARG A 504 -16.49 12.92 12.74
CA ARG A 504 -15.39 12.73 13.69
C ARG A 504 -15.76 11.76 14.82
N ARG A 505 -16.99 11.83 15.35
CA ARG A 505 -17.49 10.88 16.37
C ARG A 505 -17.57 9.46 15.80
N ALA A 506 -18.18 9.27 14.64
CA ALA A 506 -18.31 7.95 14.01
C ALA A 506 -16.95 7.30 13.69
N LEU A 507 -15.97 8.09 13.21
CA LEU A 507 -14.60 7.61 13.01
C LEU A 507 -13.91 7.28 14.34
N GLY A 508 -14.10 8.10 15.37
CA GLY A 508 -13.59 7.77 16.70
C GLY A 508 -14.15 6.46 17.27
N LEU A 509 -15.40 6.12 16.98
CA LEU A 509 -15.98 4.83 17.39
C LEU A 509 -15.29 3.65 16.68
N LEU A 510 -14.96 3.79 15.40
CA LEU A 510 -14.08 2.82 14.71
C LEU A 510 -12.70 2.69 15.36
N MET A 511 -12.10 3.80 15.82
CA MET A 511 -10.79 3.78 16.47
C MET A 511 -10.81 2.89 17.73
N TRP A 512 -11.91 2.94 18.50
CA TRP A 512 -12.14 2.11 19.70
C TRP A 512 -12.71 0.70 19.43
N ARG A 513 -13.15 0.38 18.21
CA ARG A 513 -13.76 -0.91 17.87
C ARG A 513 -12.85 -2.10 18.23
N ASN A 514 -13.45 -3.18 18.72
CA ASN A 514 -12.74 -4.44 18.99
C ASN A 514 -12.46 -5.20 17.68
N TRP A 515 -11.48 -4.73 16.91
CA TRP A 515 -11.04 -5.33 15.65
C TRP A 515 -10.59 -6.79 15.77
N ASN A 516 -10.19 -7.26 16.95
CA ASN A 516 -9.92 -8.68 17.19
C ASN A 516 -11.20 -9.53 17.10
N LYS A 517 -12.33 -9.08 17.67
CA LYS A 517 -13.61 -9.82 17.59
C LYS A 517 -14.06 -10.01 16.13
N PHE A 518 -13.91 -8.96 15.31
CA PHE A 518 -14.22 -9.01 13.87
C PHE A 518 -13.28 -9.99 13.16
N SER A 519 -11.98 -9.71 13.18
CA SER A 519 -10.97 -10.48 12.45
C SER A 519 -10.94 -11.96 12.82
N SER A 520 -11.03 -12.29 14.12
CA SER A 520 -11.11 -13.68 14.57
C SER A 520 -12.47 -14.35 14.29
N SER A 521 -13.58 -13.61 14.20
CA SER A 521 -14.86 -14.21 13.76
C SER A 521 -14.79 -14.69 12.32
N TYR A 522 -14.13 -13.93 11.45
CA TYR A 522 -14.04 -14.24 10.02
C TYR A 522 -12.94 -15.26 9.70
N LEU A 523 -11.72 -15.02 10.19
CA LEU A 523 -10.56 -15.85 9.86
C LEU A 523 -10.60 -17.25 10.51
N LEU A 524 -11.40 -17.45 11.56
CA LEU A 524 -11.55 -18.78 12.18
C LEU A 524 -12.76 -19.56 11.63
N ASP A 525 -13.55 -18.99 10.72
CA ASP A 525 -14.72 -19.64 10.15
C ASP A 525 -14.33 -20.67 9.05
N PRO A 526 -14.63 -21.97 9.23
CA PRO A 526 -14.37 -22.97 8.21
C PRO A 526 -15.19 -22.78 6.93
N GLU A 527 -16.30 -22.02 6.95
CA GLU A 527 -17.08 -21.68 5.74
C GLU A 527 -16.38 -20.68 4.81
N TYR A 528 -15.25 -20.12 5.24
CA TYR A 528 -14.41 -19.21 4.44
C TYR A 528 -12.96 -19.71 4.31
N TYR A 529 -12.46 -20.43 5.31
CA TYR A 529 -11.04 -20.81 5.41
C TYR A 529 -10.80 -22.30 5.71
N GLY A 530 -11.80 -23.16 5.55
CA GLY A 530 -11.71 -24.60 5.82
C GLY A 530 -10.95 -25.42 4.76
N PHE A 531 -9.85 -24.90 4.20
CA PHE A 531 -9.22 -25.43 2.98
C PHE A 531 -8.79 -26.91 3.05
N ASN A 532 -8.45 -27.44 4.22
CA ASN A 532 -8.16 -28.88 4.37
C ASN A 532 -9.39 -29.76 4.13
N LEU A 533 -10.60 -29.29 4.47
CA LEU A 533 -11.85 -30.00 4.18
C LEU A 533 -12.20 -29.92 2.68
N LEU A 534 -11.96 -28.77 2.05
CA LEU A 534 -12.16 -28.59 0.60
C LEU A 534 -11.28 -29.58 -0.19
N LEU A 535 -9.99 -29.64 0.15
CA LEU A 535 -8.99 -30.41 -0.58
C LEU A 535 -8.82 -31.87 -0.11
N ASP A 536 -9.68 -32.36 0.80
CA ASP A 536 -9.63 -33.71 1.40
C ASP A 536 -8.27 -34.05 2.06
N LEU A 537 -7.66 -33.04 2.70
CA LEU A 537 -6.32 -33.13 3.31
C LEU A 537 -6.39 -33.64 4.75
N GLY A 538 -6.60 -34.95 4.86
CA GLY A 538 -6.50 -35.70 6.12
C GLY A 538 -7.79 -35.77 6.93
N SER A 539 -7.84 -36.72 7.87
CA SER A 539 -9.03 -36.98 8.67
C SER A 539 -9.25 -35.89 9.73
N MET A 540 -10.47 -35.33 9.76
CA MET A 540 -10.84 -34.18 10.58
C MET A 540 -12.08 -34.48 11.44
N ASP A 541 -12.00 -34.20 12.75
CA ASP A 541 -13.08 -34.42 13.73
C ASP A 541 -14.26 -33.44 13.60
N ARG A 542 -13.95 -32.24 13.09
CA ARG A 542 -14.85 -31.12 12.81
C ARG A 542 -14.18 -30.21 11.77
N PRO A 543 -14.95 -29.40 11.01
CA PRO A 543 -14.36 -28.37 10.16
C PRO A 543 -13.65 -27.32 11.02
N ARG A 544 -12.46 -26.89 10.60
CA ARG A 544 -11.63 -25.87 11.28
C ARG A 544 -11.01 -24.96 10.22
N SER A 545 -10.69 -23.72 10.56
CA SER A 545 -9.96 -22.82 9.67
C SER A 545 -8.50 -23.25 9.51
N VAL A 546 -7.95 -23.02 8.31
CA VAL A 546 -6.54 -23.19 7.97
C VAL A 546 -5.59 -22.42 8.88
N LEU A 547 -6.03 -21.29 9.46
CA LEU A 547 -5.25 -20.52 10.45
C LEU A 547 -5.07 -21.27 11.78
N GLN A 548 -5.88 -22.32 12.05
CA GLN A 548 -5.80 -23.15 13.26
C GLN A 548 -5.04 -24.46 13.02
N THR A 549 -5.06 -24.98 11.80
CA THR A 549 -4.51 -26.30 11.47
C THR A 549 -3.17 -26.24 10.73
N GLY A 550 -2.87 -25.12 10.08
CA GLY A 550 -1.90 -25.11 8.98
C GLY A 550 -2.43 -25.86 7.74
N ILE A 551 -1.62 -25.89 6.69
CA ILE A 551 -1.86 -26.60 5.42
C ILE A 551 -0.55 -26.66 4.62
N MET A 552 -0.31 -27.72 3.85
CA MET A 552 0.88 -27.84 2.98
C MET A 552 2.21 -27.45 3.65
N GLY A 553 2.42 -27.89 4.90
CA GLY A 553 3.63 -27.57 5.68
C GLY A 553 3.72 -26.12 6.18
N LEU A 554 2.82 -25.22 5.80
CA LEU A 554 2.70 -23.88 6.35
C LEU A 554 1.88 -23.88 7.65
N GLN A 555 2.35 -23.13 8.64
CA GLN A 555 1.67 -22.86 9.90
C GLN A 555 1.74 -21.36 10.21
N LEU A 556 0.65 -20.79 10.73
CA LEU A 556 0.64 -19.40 11.22
C LEU A 556 1.59 -19.27 12.43
N ARG A 557 2.25 -18.11 12.58
CA ARG A 557 3.08 -17.79 13.76
C ARG A 557 2.20 -17.20 14.87
N ASP A 558 2.20 -17.81 16.05
CA ASP A 558 1.52 -17.26 17.25
C ASP A 558 2.12 -15.91 17.67
N LYS A 559 3.45 -15.78 17.50
CA LYS A 559 4.21 -14.55 17.73
C LYS A 559 4.86 -14.11 16.42
N HIS A 560 4.44 -12.94 15.96
CA HIS A 560 5.03 -12.25 14.82
C HIS A 560 6.48 -11.80 15.11
N ILE A 561 7.32 -11.79 14.06
CA ILE A 561 8.73 -11.39 14.07
C ILE A 561 9.09 -10.32 13.03
N ILE A 562 8.21 -10.04 12.06
CA ILE A 562 8.44 -8.99 11.05
C ILE A 562 7.65 -7.73 11.38
N THR A 563 6.34 -7.86 11.60
CA THR A 563 5.44 -6.72 11.79
C THR A 563 4.38 -7.02 12.85
N GLN A 564 3.90 -5.98 13.54
CA GLN A 564 2.79 -6.15 14.49
C GLN A 564 1.54 -6.67 13.74
N PRO A 565 0.68 -7.50 14.36
CA PRO A 565 -0.55 -7.94 13.72
C PRO A 565 -1.48 -6.79 13.26
N TRP A 566 -1.35 -5.61 13.87
CA TRP A 566 -2.16 -4.43 13.62
C TRP A 566 -1.33 -3.12 13.61
N PRO A 567 -0.44 -2.89 12.63
CA PRO A 567 0.57 -1.83 12.71
C PRO A 567 -0.02 -0.40 12.65
N ASN A 568 -1.24 -0.24 12.14
CA ASN A 568 -1.99 1.02 12.09
C ASN A 568 -3.18 1.08 13.08
N ARG A 569 -3.23 0.20 14.08
CA ARG A 569 -4.21 0.29 15.18
C ARG A 569 -3.63 1.12 16.32
N HIS A 570 -4.28 2.24 16.63
CA HIS A 570 -3.84 3.16 17.68
C HIS A 570 -4.46 2.88 19.07
N VAL A 571 -5.63 2.24 19.13
CA VAL A 571 -6.34 1.93 20.38
C VAL A 571 -6.57 0.42 20.47
N TYR A 572 -6.07 -0.18 21.56
CA TYR A 572 -6.12 -1.62 21.80
C TYR A 572 -7.18 -2.04 22.84
N HIS A 573 -7.59 -1.11 23.69
CA HIS A 573 -8.51 -1.32 24.82
C HIS A 573 -9.19 0.00 25.21
N ASP A 574 -10.36 -0.05 25.85
CA ASP A 574 -11.23 1.11 26.09
C ASP A 574 -10.58 2.23 26.92
N ASN A 575 -9.72 1.85 27.87
CA ASN A 575 -8.96 2.74 28.75
C ASN A 575 -7.85 3.55 28.05
N ALA A 576 -7.63 3.36 26.75
CA ALA A 576 -6.61 4.08 26.00
C ALA A 576 -6.89 5.58 25.94
N LYS A 577 -5.82 6.39 25.91
CA LYS A 577 -5.88 7.86 25.93
C LYS A 577 -4.96 8.43 24.85
N PRO A 578 -5.27 8.23 23.54
CA PRO A 578 -4.53 8.86 22.46
C PRO A 578 -4.62 10.39 22.59
N SER A 579 -3.60 11.12 22.14
CA SER A 579 -3.66 12.58 22.14
C SER A 579 -4.59 13.09 21.04
N ALA A 580 -5.03 14.36 21.14
CA ALA A 580 -5.75 15.01 20.05
C ALA A 580 -4.96 15.00 18.73
N LYS A 581 -3.62 15.15 18.78
CA LYS A 581 -2.74 15.04 17.61
C LYS A 581 -2.84 13.66 16.95
N ASP A 582 -2.91 12.59 17.74
CA ASP A 582 -2.97 11.21 17.21
C ASP A 582 -4.37 10.88 16.66
N PHE A 583 -5.41 11.36 17.33
CA PHE A 583 -6.81 11.28 16.87
C PHE A 583 -6.99 12.00 15.52
N ASP A 584 -6.56 13.26 15.41
CA ASP A 584 -6.67 14.06 14.19
C ASP A 584 -5.81 13.52 13.04
N ARG A 585 -4.66 12.91 13.34
CA ARG A 585 -3.87 12.15 12.36
C ARG A 585 -4.63 10.95 11.81
N TRP A 586 -5.14 10.11 12.69
CA TRP A 586 -5.76 8.84 12.31
C TRP A 586 -7.05 9.05 11.50
N ILE A 587 -7.96 9.93 11.95
CA ILE A 587 -9.19 10.23 11.20
C ILE A 587 -8.93 10.92 9.85
N SER A 588 -7.80 11.62 9.69
CA SER A 588 -7.42 12.29 8.43
C SER A 588 -6.47 11.48 7.55
N TRP A 589 -6.18 10.22 7.93
CA TRP A 589 -5.48 9.25 7.09
C TRP A 589 -6.42 8.68 6.01
N PRO A 590 -5.96 8.31 4.80
CA PRO A 590 -6.80 7.66 3.79
C PRO A 590 -7.39 6.33 4.30
N CYS A 591 -6.56 5.46 4.87
CA CYS A 591 -6.94 4.12 5.31
C CYS A 591 -7.43 4.11 6.77
N LEU A 592 -8.74 4.16 6.96
CA LEU A 592 -9.41 4.27 8.26
C LEU A 592 -9.64 2.95 9.00
N LYS A 593 -9.62 1.80 8.32
CA LYS A 593 -9.77 0.49 8.96
C LYS A 593 -8.39 -0.16 9.06
N PRO A 594 -8.01 -0.73 10.22
CA PRO A 594 -6.70 -1.35 10.36
C PRO A 594 -6.67 -2.66 9.56
N GLN A 595 -5.54 -2.97 8.93
CA GLN A 595 -5.36 -4.24 8.22
C GLN A 595 -4.66 -5.25 9.11
N ARG A 596 -5.11 -6.51 9.06
CA ARG A 596 -4.54 -7.60 9.85
C ARG A 596 -3.43 -8.29 9.08
N TRP A 597 -2.19 -8.16 9.53
CA TRP A 597 -1.11 -9.00 9.01
C TRP A 597 -1.22 -10.43 9.54
N LEU A 598 -0.80 -11.38 8.70
CA LEU A 598 -0.69 -12.81 8.97
C LEU A 598 0.74 -13.23 8.63
N GLU A 599 1.50 -13.69 9.63
CA GLU A 599 2.83 -14.25 9.43
C GLU A 599 2.78 -15.77 9.44
N TRP A 600 3.31 -16.41 8.39
CA TRP A 600 3.39 -17.86 8.26
C TRP A 600 4.84 -18.34 8.22
N LYS A 601 5.08 -19.53 8.76
CA LYS A 601 6.35 -20.27 8.73
C LYS A 601 6.13 -21.64 8.06
N ARG A 602 7.16 -22.19 7.42
CA ARG A 602 7.15 -23.57 6.90
C ARG A 602 7.77 -24.52 7.92
N VAL A 603 6.94 -25.40 8.47
CA VAL A 603 7.26 -26.38 9.53
C VAL A 603 7.23 -27.83 9.05
N GLY A 604 6.92 -28.06 7.78
CA GLY A 604 6.99 -29.38 7.17
C GLY A 604 7.16 -29.31 5.66
N ASP A 605 7.44 -30.47 5.09
CA ASP A 605 7.48 -30.68 3.64
C ASP A 605 6.20 -31.28 3.10
N VAL A 606 6.04 -31.18 1.77
CA VAL A 606 4.87 -31.67 1.03
C VAL A 606 5.36 -32.46 -0.16
N GLU A 607 4.75 -33.62 -0.42
CA GLU A 607 5.00 -34.36 -1.67
C GLU A 607 4.70 -33.47 -2.88
N HIS A 608 5.56 -33.48 -3.90
CA HIS A 608 5.37 -32.64 -5.08
C HIS A 608 4.01 -32.90 -5.75
N ARG A 609 3.57 -34.17 -5.82
CA ARG A 609 2.30 -34.56 -6.42
C ARG A 609 1.10 -33.99 -5.67
N VAL A 610 0.99 -34.27 -4.37
CA VAL A 610 -0.12 -33.78 -3.52
C VAL A 610 -0.23 -32.25 -3.59
N TRP A 611 0.91 -31.56 -3.58
CA TRP A 611 0.96 -30.11 -3.77
C TRP A 611 0.47 -29.67 -5.15
N TRP A 612 0.91 -30.34 -6.23
CA TRP A 612 0.56 -29.99 -7.61
C TRP A 612 -0.92 -30.24 -7.90
N ASP A 613 -1.47 -31.38 -7.46
CA ASP A 613 -2.88 -31.74 -7.61
C ASP A 613 -3.78 -30.72 -6.88
N CYS A 614 -3.35 -30.25 -5.69
CA CYS A 614 -4.05 -29.18 -4.95
C CYS A 614 -3.87 -27.78 -5.56
N LEU A 615 -2.70 -27.48 -6.15
CA LEU A 615 -2.48 -26.23 -6.87
C LEU A 615 -3.40 -26.15 -8.10
N GLY A 616 -3.54 -27.26 -8.85
CA GLY A 616 -4.49 -27.37 -9.96
C GLY A 616 -5.92 -27.04 -9.54
N ARG A 617 -6.44 -27.70 -8.51
CA ARG A 617 -7.79 -27.42 -8.01
C ARG A 617 -7.95 -26.00 -7.42
N ALA A 618 -6.89 -25.42 -6.87
CA ALA A 618 -6.87 -24.02 -6.43
C ALA A 618 -6.86 -23.00 -7.58
N TYR A 619 -6.56 -23.43 -8.81
CA TYR A 619 -6.53 -22.63 -10.04
C TYR A 619 -7.81 -22.83 -10.87
N GLU A 620 -8.47 -23.99 -10.75
CA GLU A 620 -9.79 -24.28 -11.35
C GLU A 620 -10.94 -23.46 -10.71
N LEU A 621 -10.76 -23.04 -9.44
CA LEU A 621 -11.80 -22.37 -8.66
C LEU A 621 -11.55 -20.85 -8.53
N SER A 622 -12.53 -20.05 -8.96
CA SER A 622 -12.58 -18.63 -8.57
C SER A 622 -12.72 -18.48 -7.05
N ALA A 623 -12.29 -17.35 -6.47
CA ALA A 623 -12.38 -17.10 -5.02
C ALA A 623 -13.80 -17.19 -4.45
N GLN A 624 -14.80 -16.78 -5.24
CA GLN A 624 -16.22 -16.98 -4.90
C GLN A 624 -16.59 -18.48 -4.94
N GLY A 625 -16.13 -19.21 -5.96
CA GLY A 625 -16.30 -20.67 -6.05
C GLY A 625 -15.71 -21.43 -4.86
N VAL A 626 -14.47 -21.10 -4.44
CA VAL A 626 -13.84 -21.63 -3.22
C VAL A 626 -14.73 -21.39 -2.00
N THR A 627 -15.32 -20.20 -1.86
CA THR A 627 -16.19 -19.84 -0.74
C THR A 627 -17.52 -20.61 -0.76
N ASP A 628 -18.13 -20.77 -1.94
CA ASP A 628 -19.42 -21.47 -2.08
C ASP A 628 -19.28 -23.00 -1.95
N GLU A 629 -18.16 -23.57 -2.41
CA GLU A 629 -17.83 -24.98 -2.25
C GLU A 629 -17.47 -25.31 -0.79
N LEU A 630 -16.68 -24.48 -0.10
CA LEU A 630 -16.45 -24.60 1.35
C LEU A 630 -17.77 -24.63 2.13
N LYS A 631 -18.71 -23.76 1.77
CA LYS A 631 -20.04 -23.72 2.38
C LYS A 631 -20.87 -24.96 2.07
N ALA A 632 -20.66 -25.63 0.95
CA ALA A 632 -21.23 -26.96 0.71
C ALA A 632 -20.57 -28.00 1.62
N CYS A 633 -19.25 -28.18 1.54
CA CYS A 633 -18.51 -29.16 2.34
C CYS A 633 -18.79 -29.05 3.85
N VAL A 634 -18.87 -27.82 4.39
CA VAL A 634 -19.16 -27.60 5.82
C VAL A 634 -20.61 -27.92 6.18
N ARG A 635 -21.59 -27.68 5.30
CA ARG A 635 -22.99 -28.13 5.50
C ARG A 635 -23.08 -29.64 5.45
N ASP A 636 -22.46 -30.26 4.44
CA ASP A 636 -22.53 -31.70 4.20
C ASP A 636 -21.85 -32.47 5.36
N PHE A 637 -20.71 -31.97 5.87
CA PHE A 637 -20.06 -32.52 7.07
C PHE A 637 -20.97 -32.42 8.31
N ARG A 638 -21.66 -31.29 8.52
CA ARG A 638 -22.61 -31.13 9.63
C ARG A 638 -23.76 -32.13 9.51
N GLN A 639 -24.35 -32.25 8.32
CA GLN A 639 -25.46 -33.18 8.08
C GLN A 639 -25.03 -34.64 8.28
N LEU A 640 -23.89 -35.07 7.71
CA LEU A 640 -23.36 -36.42 7.91
C LEU A 640 -23.15 -36.75 9.39
N LYS A 641 -22.75 -35.76 10.21
CA LYS A 641 -22.55 -35.92 11.66
C LYS A 641 -23.88 -35.97 12.43
N GLU A 642 -24.90 -35.24 11.99
CA GLU A 642 -26.28 -35.34 12.51
C GLU A 642 -26.92 -36.68 12.16
N ASP A 643 -26.81 -37.15 10.92
CA ASP A 643 -27.29 -38.46 10.49
C ASP A 643 -26.55 -39.61 11.22
N SER A 644 -25.23 -39.47 11.43
CA SER A 644 -24.42 -40.44 12.21
C SER A 644 -24.74 -40.45 13.71
N SER A 645 -25.25 -39.35 14.28
CA SER A 645 -25.60 -39.24 15.70
C SER A 645 -27.10 -39.40 15.98
N GLY A 646 -27.94 -39.46 14.95
CA GLY A 646 -29.39 -39.71 15.04
C GLY A 646 -29.80 -41.11 15.54
N GLY A 647 -28.86 -41.90 16.05
CA GLY A 647 -29.03 -43.31 16.45
C GLY A 647 -29.89 -43.57 17.69
N ILE A 648 -30.27 -42.55 18.47
CA ILE A 648 -31.35 -42.66 19.47
C ILE A 648 -32.35 -41.51 19.26
N ARG A 649 -33.58 -41.86 18.86
CA ARG A 649 -34.76 -41.01 19.02
C ARG A 649 -35.65 -41.55 20.14
N PRO A 650 -35.92 -40.79 21.22
CA PRO A 650 -36.99 -41.16 22.15
C PRO A 650 -38.35 -41.09 21.41
N SER A 651 -39.16 -42.13 21.56
CA SER A 651 -40.36 -42.37 20.76
C SER A 651 -41.51 -41.42 21.11
N ARG A 652 -41.61 -40.28 20.40
CA ARG A 652 -42.83 -39.46 20.41
C ARG A 652 -43.89 -40.05 19.47
N SER A 653 -45.03 -40.39 20.04
CA SER A 653 -46.15 -41.03 19.36
C SER A 653 -46.75 -40.17 18.24
N ARG A 654 -46.99 -40.78 17.08
CA ARG A 654 -47.76 -40.16 15.99
C ARG A 654 -49.22 -40.05 16.41
N LYS A 655 -49.77 -38.83 16.52
CA LYS A 655 -51.22 -38.62 16.41
C LYS A 655 -51.63 -38.77 14.94
N ALA A 656 -52.39 -39.81 14.63
CA ALA A 656 -53.00 -39.97 13.31
C ALA A 656 -54.31 -39.18 13.23
N THR A 657 -54.50 -38.38 12.18
CA THR A 657 -55.76 -37.72 11.86
C THR A 657 -56.49 -38.50 10.76
N GLY A 658 -57.28 -39.51 11.16
CA GLY A 658 -58.17 -40.22 10.26
C GLY A 658 -59.55 -39.53 10.20
N ARG A 659 -60.09 -39.33 8.99
CA ARG A 659 -61.54 -39.24 8.81
C ARG A 659 -62.10 -40.65 8.92
N GLY A 660 -63.17 -40.83 9.69
CA GLY A 660 -63.74 -42.16 9.96
C GLY A 660 -64.97 -42.49 9.11
N ASP A 661 -65.44 -43.71 9.31
CA ASP A 661 -66.80 -44.20 9.04
C ASP A 661 -67.09 -45.38 10.01
N GLY A 662 -68.34 -45.79 10.17
CA GLY A 662 -68.70 -47.10 10.77
C GLY A 662 -68.96 -47.18 12.29
N THR A 663 -70.24 -47.21 12.65
CA THR A 663 -70.87 -48.11 13.66
C THR A 663 -70.32 -48.28 15.09
N ARG A 664 -71.00 -47.61 16.05
CA ARG A 664 -71.81 -48.15 17.18
C ARG A 664 -71.19 -49.05 18.30
N GLU A 665 -71.80 -48.94 19.49
CA GLU A 665 -71.69 -49.78 20.72
C GLU A 665 -70.46 -49.50 21.63
N GLU A 666 -70.52 -49.63 22.97
CA GLU A 666 -71.50 -49.19 23.99
C GLU A 666 -70.78 -49.19 25.38
N ASP A 667 -71.38 -48.61 26.44
CA ASP A 667 -70.95 -48.66 27.88
C ASP A 667 -69.56 -48.08 28.33
N GLY A 668 -69.34 -47.93 29.66
CA GLY A 668 -67.95 -47.83 30.19
C GLY A 668 -67.63 -47.20 31.59
N SER A 669 -68.48 -46.35 32.17
CA SER A 669 -68.44 -45.86 33.59
C SER A 669 -67.12 -45.72 34.43
N SER A 670 -66.53 -44.52 34.44
CA SER A 670 -66.15 -43.73 35.66
C SER A 670 -64.95 -44.06 36.61
N ARG A 671 -64.62 -43.03 37.44
CA ARG A 671 -63.99 -43.01 38.80
C ARG A 671 -62.44 -42.97 39.01
N LYS A 672 -61.98 -41.74 39.31
CA LYS A 672 -61.10 -41.27 40.42
C LYS A 672 -60.34 -42.29 41.30
N GLY A 673 -59.06 -41.99 41.58
CA GLY A 673 -58.28 -42.47 42.74
C GLY A 673 -57.19 -41.46 43.18
N LYS A 674 -56.76 -41.47 44.46
CA LYS A 674 -55.74 -40.57 45.07
C LYS A 674 -54.99 -41.27 46.23
N ALA A 675 -53.65 -41.35 46.17
CA ALA A 675 -52.66 -41.48 47.27
C ALA A 675 -51.25 -41.60 46.61
N LYS A 676 -50.08 -41.09 47.07
CA LYS A 676 -49.55 -40.36 48.26
C LYS A 676 -48.70 -41.22 49.23
N MET A 677 -47.41 -40.83 49.38
CA MET A 677 -46.40 -41.25 50.38
C MET A 677 -45.91 -42.72 50.28
N GLU A 678 -44.73 -43.13 50.79
CA GLU A 678 -43.65 -42.51 51.63
C GLU A 678 -42.29 -43.14 51.21
N GLU A 679 -41.18 -42.40 51.06
CA GLU A 679 -40.00 -42.28 51.97
C GLU A 679 -38.96 -43.44 52.01
N GLY A 680 -37.69 -43.09 52.22
CA GLY A 680 -36.50 -43.96 52.27
C GLY A 680 -35.20 -43.17 52.09
N GLU A 681 -34.22 -43.31 53.00
CA GLU A 681 -33.03 -42.44 53.17
C GLU A 681 -31.69 -43.09 52.72
N SER A 682 -30.57 -42.42 53.05
CA SER A 682 -29.13 -42.75 52.93
C SER A 682 -28.48 -42.72 51.52
N ASP A 683 -27.22 -42.25 51.34
CA ASP A 683 -26.32 -41.49 52.23
C ASP A 683 -25.29 -40.65 51.42
N GLU A 684 -24.48 -39.85 52.15
CA GLU A 684 -23.16 -39.21 51.86
C GLU A 684 -22.57 -39.31 50.41
N SER A 685 -21.91 -38.29 49.83
CA SER A 685 -20.98 -37.32 50.44
C SER A 685 -20.78 -36.03 49.62
N SER A 686 -20.06 -35.05 50.20
CA SER A 686 -19.66 -33.76 49.60
C SER A 686 -18.14 -33.62 49.52
N GLU A 687 -17.61 -32.82 48.59
CA GLU A 687 -16.36 -32.05 48.76
C GLU A 687 -16.26 -30.90 47.74
N GLU A 688 -15.49 -29.86 48.07
CA GLU A 688 -15.27 -28.63 47.30
C GLU A 688 -13.75 -28.39 47.11
N GLU A 689 -13.37 -27.34 46.36
CA GLU A 689 -11.98 -26.84 46.21
C GLU A 689 -11.03 -27.81 45.44
N ASP A 690 -9.87 -27.45 44.89
CA ASP A 690 -8.98 -26.28 45.08
C ASP A 690 -8.51 -25.65 43.74
N ASP A 691 -7.85 -24.49 43.85
CA ASP A 691 -7.15 -23.75 42.78
C ASP A 691 -5.63 -23.61 43.12
N ASP A 692 -4.86 -22.91 42.29
CA ASP A 692 -3.45 -22.46 42.52
C ASP A 692 -2.29 -23.51 42.58
N ASP A 693 -1.17 -23.17 41.93
CA ASP A 693 0.09 -22.81 42.64
C ASP A 693 1.05 -22.05 41.69
N GLU A 694 1.57 -20.89 42.13
CA GLU A 694 2.69 -20.19 41.50
C GLU A 694 3.64 -19.64 42.58
N THR A 695 4.87 -20.19 42.65
CA THR A 695 5.75 -20.00 43.79
C THR A 695 6.45 -18.62 43.83
N SER A 696 6.24 -17.85 44.91
CA SER A 696 7.28 -16.95 45.44
C SER A 696 7.11 -16.63 46.94
N MET A 697 8.21 -16.54 47.69
CA MET A 697 8.20 -16.45 49.16
C MET A 697 8.55 -15.06 49.74
N SER A 698 7.68 -14.61 50.65
CA SER A 698 7.99 -13.85 51.88
C SER A 698 8.80 -12.54 51.83
N ARG A 699 8.21 -11.44 52.35
CA ARG A 699 8.49 -11.05 53.75
C ARG A 699 7.53 -10.02 54.37
N GLU A 700 7.44 -10.14 55.69
CA GLU A 700 6.76 -9.36 56.73
C GLU A 700 7.20 -7.86 56.78
N GLU A 701 6.52 -6.86 57.40
CA GLU A 701 5.27 -6.83 58.21
C GLU A 701 4.76 -5.38 58.49
N LYS A 702 3.64 -5.30 59.25
CA LYS A 702 3.29 -4.26 60.28
C LYS A 702 2.78 -2.85 59.87
N LYS A 703 1.45 -2.71 60.12
CA LYS A 703 0.76 -1.66 60.93
C LYS A 703 0.39 -0.28 60.32
N LYS A 704 -0.87 -0.22 59.87
CA LYS A 704 -1.95 0.71 60.32
C LYS A 704 -1.54 2.04 61.00
N LYS A 705 -1.91 3.21 60.40
CA LYS A 705 -2.92 4.12 61.02
C LYS A 705 -3.48 5.22 60.08
N LYS A 706 -4.75 5.54 60.36
CA LYS A 706 -5.70 6.41 59.65
C LYS A 706 -5.38 7.93 59.69
N LYS A 707 -5.88 8.62 58.64
CA LYS A 707 -6.79 9.82 58.63
C LYS A 707 -6.26 11.24 58.29
N LYS A 708 -7.10 11.90 57.46
CA LYS A 708 -7.43 13.35 57.33
C LYS A 708 -6.52 14.32 56.53
N LYS A 709 -6.99 14.67 55.32
CA LYS A 709 -7.11 16.07 54.84
C LYS A 709 -8.14 16.84 55.71
N PRO A 710 -8.15 18.20 55.78
CA PRO A 710 -8.58 19.11 54.70
C PRO A 710 -7.39 19.85 54.03
N LEU A 711 -7.46 20.56 52.88
CA LEU A 711 -8.19 21.80 52.51
C LEU A 711 -7.87 22.99 53.45
N ASP A 712 -7.71 24.24 52.98
CA ASP A 712 -8.26 24.90 51.78
C ASP A 712 -7.37 26.10 51.30
N LYS A 713 -7.77 26.79 50.21
CA LYS A 713 -7.38 28.12 49.64
C LYS A 713 -6.08 28.83 50.13
N GLY A 714 -5.28 29.50 49.27
CA GLY A 714 -5.38 29.75 47.83
C GLY A 714 -5.00 31.20 47.43
N LYS A 715 -4.84 31.45 46.12
CA LYS A 715 -4.70 32.78 45.45
C LYS A 715 -3.50 33.69 45.83
N GLY A 716 -2.42 33.59 45.05
CA GLY A 716 -2.27 34.49 43.89
C GLY A 716 -1.19 35.60 43.89
N LYS A 717 -0.96 36.09 42.66
CA LYS A 717 -0.16 37.26 42.24
C LYS A 717 1.38 37.20 42.34
N ALA A 718 2.00 37.12 41.15
CA ALA A 718 3.27 37.76 40.79
C ALA A 718 3.16 39.31 40.90
N PRO A 719 4.23 40.13 40.82
CA PRO A 719 5.26 40.08 39.76
C PRO A 719 6.70 40.48 40.20
N ALA A 720 7.51 40.86 39.20
CA ALA A 720 8.78 41.61 39.24
C ALA A 720 10.10 40.83 39.34
N GLU A 721 10.82 40.82 38.22
CA GLU A 721 12.29 40.91 38.14
C GLU A 721 12.72 42.31 38.63
N PRO A 722 13.99 42.56 39.01
CA PRO A 722 14.98 42.94 37.99
C PRO A 722 16.46 42.57 38.28
N SER A 723 17.28 42.76 37.23
CA SER A 723 18.70 43.21 37.21
C SER A 723 19.81 42.37 37.85
N ASP A 724 20.87 42.24 37.05
CA ASP A 724 22.23 41.79 37.37
C ASP A 724 22.95 42.65 38.44
N ASP A 725 23.94 42.09 39.15
CA ASP A 725 25.37 42.35 38.84
C ASP A 725 26.33 41.33 39.54
N ARG A 726 27.66 41.55 39.44
CA ARG A 726 28.77 40.61 39.80
C ARG A 726 29.06 40.53 41.33
N ASP A 727 29.87 39.60 41.88
CA ASP A 727 31.35 39.59 41.70
C ASP A 727 32.15 38.41 42.36
N ALA A 728 33.36 38.21 41.81
CA ALA A 728 34.67 37.86 42.42
C ALA A 728 35.06 36.50 43.09
N SER A 729 36.36 36.17 42.91
CA SER A 729 37.29 35.33 43.73
C SER A 729 37.30 33.78 43.53
N SER A 730 38.43 33.04 43.58
CA SER A 730 39.88 33.41 43.69
C SER A 730 40.86 32.26 43.27
N SER A 731 42.12 32.62 42.94
CA SER A 731 43.37 31.79 42.95
C SER A 731 43.54 30.63 41.95
N ALA A 732 44.75 30.18 41.53
CA ALA A 732 46.09 30.81 41.37
C ALA A 732 47.04 29.90 40.53
N GLU A 733 48.01 30.48 39.79
CA GLU A 733 49.13 29.82 39.06
C GLU A 733 50.48 30.00 39.84
N PRO A 734 51.74 29.84 39.32
CA PRO A 734 52.31 29.40 38.02
C PRO A 734 53.38 28.25 38.19
N THR A 735 54.39 27.89 37.35
CA THR A 735 55.25 28.56 36.33
C THR A 735 55.77 27.63 35.19
N THR A 736 56.47 28.24 34.22
CA THR A 736 57.12 27.68 33.00
C THR A 736 58.59 27.23 33.21
N PRO A 737 59.29 26.63 32.22
CA PRO A 737 60.11 27.39 31.21
C PRO A 737 60.24 26.70 29.80
N ALA A 738 61.01 27.17 28.79
CA ALA A 738 61.22 28.50 28.16
C ALA A 738 62.15 28.42 26.90
N ARG A 739 62.07 29.40 25.96
CA ARG A 739 62.92 29.65 24.73
C ARG A 739 62.75 28.63 23.57
N GLY A 740 62.97 28.92 22.26
CA GLY A 740 63.33 30.14 21.47
C GLY A 740 64.00 29.71 20.12
N SER A 741 64.25 30.53 19.08
CA SER A 741 63.86 31.90 18.67
C SER A 741 64.42 32.25 17.24
N ARG A 742 64.04 33.41 16.64
CA ARG A 742 64.52 34.08 15.37
C ARG A 742 63.86 33.71 14.01
N SER A 743 63.84 34.71 13.12
CA SER A 743 63.49 34.74 11.67
C SER A 743 64.79 34.82 10.81
N PRO A 744 64.87 35.13 9.48
CA PRO A 744 63.89 35.73 8.51
C PRO A 744 63.91 35.18 7.03
N ASP A 745 63.25 35.91 6.11
CA ASP A 745 63.33 35.97 4.61
C ASP A 745 62.95 34.70 3.77
N ASP A 746 62.37 34.70 2.56
CA ASP A 746 61.78 35.69 1.59
C ASP A 746 60.27 35.34 1.31
N ASP A 747 59.36 36.01 0.57
CA ASP A 747 59.27 37.12 -0.43
C ASP A 747 59.23 36.77 -1.96
N TRP A 748 58.78 37.72 -2.79
CA TRP A 748 58.71 37.80 -4.28
C TRP A 748 57.62 37.06 -5.09
N THR A 749 56.39 37.55 -4.94
CA THR A 749 55.51 38.13 -6.00
C THR A 749 55.29 37.50 -7.40
N LYS A 750 53.99 37.29 -7.72
CA LYS A 750 53.20 37.78 -8.89
C LYS A 750 53.48 37.34 -10.36
N ALA A 751 52.38 37.47 -11.14
CA ALA A 751 52.29 37.73 -12.60
C ALA A 751 52.60 36.55 -13.56
N GLN A 752 52.11 36.54 -14.82
CA GLN A 752 50.79 36.90 -15.41
C GLN A 752 50.76 36.36 -16.87
N ASP A 753 49.63 36.54 -17.59
CA ASP A 753 49.44 36.29 -19.03
C ASP A 753 49.51 34.80 -19.50
N SER A 754 48.74 34.30 -20.48
CA SER A 754 48.19 34.79 -21.77
C SER A 754 49.23 34.75 -22.92
N SER A 755 48.91 34.40 -24.18
CA SER A 755 47.62 34.15 -24.86
C SER A 755 47.80 33.31 -26.17
N HIS A 756 46.68 32.87 -26.80
CA HIS A 756 46.55 32.49 -28.24
C HIS A 756 47.38 31.29 -28.81
N ARG A 757 47.18 30.77 -30.05
CA ARG A 757 45.99 30.49 -30.92
C ARG A 757 46.48 29.67 -32.16
N ARG A 758 45.54 29.06 -32.93
CA ARG A 758 45.67 28.25 -34.19
C ARG A 758 45.85 26.75 -33.94
N GLU A 759 45.17 25.80 -34.62
CA GLU A 759 44.67 25.65 -36.01
C GLU A 759 45.74 25.12 -37.00
N GLU A 760 45.63 23.84 -37.40
CA GLU A 760 45.35 23.39 -38.78
C GLU A 760 45.06 21.86 -38.81
N ALA A 761 44.80 21.25 -39.98
CA ALA A 761 44.04 19.99 -40.12
C ALA A 761 44.63 18.96 -41.15
N ASN A 762 43.77 18.06 -41.67
CA ASN A 762 43.96 16.94 -42.63
C ASN A 762 44.17 15.57 -41.93
N ASP A 763 43.32 14.55 -42.14
CA ASP A 763 43.14 13.63 -43.29
C ASP A 763 44.27 12.56 -43.37
N ASP A 764 44.07 11.30 -43.80
CA ASP A 764 43.09 10.74 -44.75
C ASP A 764 42.69 9.25 -44.42
N SER A 765 42.05 8.58 -45.37
CA SER A 765 41.26 7.33 -45.39
C SER A 765 42.02 5.98 -45.44
N GLY A 766 41.29 4.85 -45.32
CA GLY A 766 41.86 3.48 -45.48
C GLY A 766 40.92 2.28 -45.24
N GLU A 767 40.23 1.82 -46.28
CA GLU A 767 39.49 0.53 -46.43
C GLU A 767 40.41 -0.73 -46.56
N SER A 768 40.00 -2.02 -46.54
CA SER A 768 38.78 -2.78 -46.17
C SER A 768 39.02 -4.33 -46.22
N LYS A 769 37.97 -5.14 -45.94
CA LYS A 769 37.68 -6.55 -46.40
C LYS A 769 38.22 -7.83 -45.71
N GLU A 770 37.24 -8.62 -45.23
CA GLU A 770 36.92 -10.04 -45.56
C GLU A 770 38.02 -11.13 -45.70
N HIS A 771 37.95 -12.20 -44.89
CA HIS A 771 37.29 -13.50 -45.22
C HIS A 771 37.43 -14.58 -44.13
N SER A 772 36.60 -15.64 -44.18
CA SER A 772 36.63 -16.82 -43.29
C SER A 772 37.31 -18.03 -43.94
N PRO A 773 37.62 -19.09 -43.17
CA PRO A 773 37.01 -20.40 -43.47
C PRO A 773 36.54 -21.18 -42.21
N ALA A 774 36.09 -22.43 -42.38
CA ALA A 774 35.37 -23.23 -41.36
C ALA A 774 35.78 -24.73 -41.35
N ARG A 775 35.03 -25.56 -40.59
CA ARG A 775 35.13 -27.05 -40.39
C ARG A 775 36.11 -27.53 -39.30
N SER A 776 35.90 -28.66 -38.57
CA SER A 776 34.73 -29.57 -38.43
C SER A 776 34.91 -30.56 -37.24
N SER A 777 33.96 -31.52 -37.07
CA SER A 777 33.98 -32.79 -36.30
C SER A 777 33.93 -32.75 -34.75
N GLU A 778 33.32 -33.72 -34.04
CA GLU A 778 32.13 -34.58 -34.31
C GLU A 778 31.70 -35.38 -33.05
N SER A 779 30.56 -36.09 -33.13
CA SER A 779 29.99 -37.05 -32.14
C SER A 779 29.42 -36.48 -30.82
N GLY A 780 28.39 -37.07 -30.20
CA GLY A 780 27.62 -38.29 -30.53
C GLY A 780 26.18 -38.30 -29.98
N ASN A 781 25.35 -39.24 -30.46
CA ASN A 781 23.88 -39.27 -30.28
C ASN A 781 23.37 -40.12 -29.10
N SER A 782 22.21 -39.73 -28.54
CA SER A 782 21.01 -40.58 -28.33
C SER A 782 19.87 -39.72 -27.74
N SER A 783 18.64 -39.54 -28.25
CA SER A 783 17.72 -40.15 -29.25
C SER A 783 16.56 -40.98 -28.65
N TYR A 784 15.33 -40.45 -28.72
CA TYR A 784 13.99 -41.08 -28.95
C TYR A 784 12.94 -39.95 -28.71
N VAL A 785 12.14 -39.43 -29.67
CA VAL A 785 11.11 -40.04 -30.58
C VAL A 785 9.90 -40.53 -29.76
N SER A 786 8.64 -40.10 -29.94
CA SER A 786 7.82 -39.62 -31.09
C SER A 786 6.69 -38.67 -30.58
N ALA A 787 5.75 -38.07 -31.35
CA ALA A 787 5.56 -37.60 -32.74
C ALA A 787 4.10 -37.05 -32.88
N VAL A 788 3.66 -36.65 -34.09
CA VAL A 788 2.25 -36.31 -34.49
C VAL A 788 1.72 -34.96 -33.94
N SER A 789 1.04 -34.07 -34.68
CA SER A 789 0.90 -33.84 -36.14
C SER A 789 0.30 -32.44 -36.43
N GLN A 790 0.40 -31.94 -37.66
CA GLN A 790 -0.43 -30.85 -38.21
C GLN A 790 -1.62 -31.39 -39.03
N PRO A 791 -2.61 -30.56 -39.39
CA PRO A 791 -2.81 -30.32 -40.84
C PRO A 791 -3.23 -28.90 -41.27
N THR A 792 -2.54 -28.43 -42.31
CA THR A 792 -2.95 -27.59 -43.48
C THR A 792 -4.34 -26.94 -43.58
N THR A 793 -4.36 -25.70 -44.10
CA THR A 793 -5.50 -25.04 -44.76
C THR A 793 -5.66 -25.46 -46.24
N PRO A 794 -6.85 -25.21 -46.84
CA PRO A 794 -6.93 -24.72 -48.23
C PRO A 794 -7.89 -23.50 -48.39
N ASP A 795 -8.20 -23.12 -49.63
CA ASP A 795 -8.61 -21.75 -50.02
C ASP A 795 -9.75 -21.71 -51.09
N LYS A 796 -10.43 -20.54 -51.22
CA LYS A 796 -11.26 -20.04 -52.36
C LYS A 796 -12.65 -20.66 -52.76
N CYS A 797 -13.68 -19.79 -52.66
CA CYS A 797 -14.59 -19.28 -53.72
C CYS A 797 -15.89 -19.99 -54.25
N GLU A 798 -16.85 -19.08 -54.59
CA GLU A 798 -17.95 -19.08 -55.60
C GLU A 798 -19.40 -19.64 -55.32
N LYS A 799 -20.32 -18.66 -55.13
CA LYS A 799 -21.62 -18.41 -55.81
C LYS A 799 -22.66 -19.53 -56.11
N THR A 800 -23.85 -19.38 -55.49
CA THR A 800 -25.26 -19.44 -56.03
C THR A 800 -26.22 -19.41 -54.81
N GLY A 801 -27.55 -19.18 -54.84
CA GLY A 801 -28.54 -18.81 -55.88
C GLY A 801 -29.96 -18.74 -55.24
N ASP A 802 -30.92 -18.06 -55.91
CA ASP A 802 -32.40 -18.16 -55.76
C ASP A 802 -33.14 -17.89 -54.41
N ASP A 803 -33.49 -16.61 -54.20
CA ASP A 803 -34.85 -16.00 -54.26
C ASP A 803 -36.11 -16.53 -53.46
N LYS A 804 -37.03 -15.58 -53.21
CA LYS A 804 -38.49 -15.65 -52.91
C LYS A 804 -39.06 -15.82 -51.47
N THR A 805 -39.54 -14.65 -51.00
CA THR A 805 -40.90 -14.37 -50.43
C THR A 805 -41.20 -14.38 -48.92
N LYS A 806 -42.29 -13.65 -48.60
CA LYS A 806 -42.83 -13.12 -47.31
C LYS A 806 -44.12 -13.91 -46.93
N PRO A 807 -44.77 -13.79 -45.73
CA PRO A 807 -44.91 -12.55 -44.93
C PRO A 807 -45.02 -12.67 -43.37
N LEU A 808 -45.31 -11.51 -42.75
CA LEU A 808 -45.40 -11.21 -41.31
C LEU A 808 -46.70 -11.66 -40.63
N THR A 809 -46.66 -11.82 -39.29
CA THR A 809 -47.77 -11.45 -38.38
C THR A 809 -47.26 -10.64 -37.16
N LYS A 810 -48.17 -10.17 -36.29
CA LYS A 810 -47.96 -9.01 -35.38
C LYS A 810 -48.11 -9.34 -33.89
N THR A 811 -47.02 -9.53 -33.12
CA THR A 811 -47.17 -9.66 -31.64
C THR A 811 -46.09 -9.01 -30.75
N GLN A 812 -44.93 -8.58 -31.26
CA GLN A 812 -43.84 -8.07 -30.38
C GLN A 812 -43.47 -6.58 -30.56
N LYS A 813 -44.19 -5.81 -31.39
CA LYS A 813 -43.89 -4.38 -31.65
C LYS A 813 -44.68 -3.38 -30.78
N LYS A 814 -44.96 -3.72 -29.50
CA LYS A 814 -45.76 -2.89 -28.56
C LYS A 814 -45.29 -2.93 -27.08
N ARG A 815 -44.00 -2.66 -26.78
CA ARG A 815 -43.61 -2.26 -25.40
C ARG A 815 -42.41 -1.30 -25.24
N ALA A 816 -42.13 -0.49 -26.26
CA ALA A 816 -41.02 0.48 -26.23
C ALA A 816 -41.42 1.87 -26.79
N ASN A 817 -42.50 2.48 -26.24
CA ASN A 817 -42.75 3.93 -26.34
C ASN A 817 -43.94 4.38 -25.47
N ARG A 818 -43.69 4.82 -24.22
CA ARG A 818 -44.59 5.67 -23.40
C ARG A 818 -43.99 6.00 -22.02
N LYS A 819 -43.12 7.01 -21.93
CA LYS A 819 -42.97 7.92 -20.75
C LYS A 819 -41.98 9.09 -20.99
N ALA A 820 -42.06 9.70 -22.16
CA ALA A 820 -41.68 11.11 -22.34
C ALA A 820 -42.96 11.96 -22.42
N ASN A 821 -42.87 13.25 -22.08
CA ASN A 821 -43.97 14.22 -21.91
C ASN A 821 -44.82 14.12 -20.63
N LYS A 822 -44.36 14.79 -19.57
CA LYS A 822 -45.16 15.84 -18.89
C LYS A 822 -44.25 16.84 -18.15
N CYS A 823 -44.73 18.08 -18.03
CA CYS A 823 -44.12 19.24 -17.35
C CYS A 823 -43.00 19.99 -18.10
N LYS A 824 -43.40 20.89 -19.01
CA LYS A 824 -42.75 22.20 -19.20
C LYS A 824 -43.54 23.26 -18.42
N HIS A 825 -42.83 24.21 -17.82
CA HIS A 825 -43.13 25.65 -17.65
C HIS A 825 -42.86 26.19 -16.23
N SER A 826 -41.71 26.87 -16.07
CA SER A 826 -41.68 28.33 -15.82
C SER A 826 -40.26 28.91 -16.03
N THR A 827 -40.22 30.23 -16.20
CA THR A 827 -39.09 31.18 -16.20
C THR A 827 -37.99 30.94 -15.15
N GLY A 828 -36.75 31.44 -15.29
CA GLY A 828 -36.14 32.35 -16.29
C GLY A 828 -34.92 33.12 -15.70
N ASN A 829 -34.19 33.85 -16.55
CA ASN A 829 -33.05 34.76 -16.28
C ASN A 829 -31.68 34.18 -15.83
N GLU A 830 -30.64 34.64 -16.54
CA GLU A 830 -29.35 35.22 -16.07
C GLU A 830 -28.84 34.77 -14.67
N PHE A 831 -27.71 34.07 -14.57
CA PHE A 831 -26.36 34.53 -14.96
C PHE A 831 -25.39 33.37 -15.24
#